data_AF-A0A258WVB0-F1
#
_entry.id   AF-A0A258WVB0-F1
#
_cell.length_a   1.000
_cell.length_b   1.000
_cell.length_c   1.000
_cell.angle_alpha   90.00
_cell.angle_beta   90.00
_cell.angle_gamma   90.00
#
_symmetry.space_group_name_H-M   'P 1'
#
loop_
_entity.id
_entity.type
_entity.pdbx_description
1 polymer ?
#
loop_
_entity_poly.entity_id
_entity_poly.type
_entity_poly.pdbx_seq_one_letter_code
_entity_poly.pdbx_strand_id
1 'polypeptide(L)'
;MQLINHQYHSLEQLELFLDSILVIPHQSLLVQFFSGTTDTSILQPILNYLTVRIPHINLIGATTAGEILDGSMSDSGIIIAFSLFEATDVSIHYYPKANFDDGVRAALEIVSNRTKACIMFNEGYKSDSELFLDGFTSICNDIMISGGNASDGLSFIKTYVIEGSNIHNEGMVIAVLDSNVLIVNNASSFSWTPVGREMTITKVADNIVYEIDNQPVKDIYTNYLGSNIITNLPLSAVEFPLVKLEDGIAIARTLIQTDGDGGFIYAGHFNLGDIVRFAIGNTEEILTRASDIQTLICSNPVEATYIYSCVARKLYLQEQVNYELGLINNIAPSVGFFTYGEFYHSSHKTKLLHITTTTLSLSEKNTASTFIELPEVHSHRHSMLESLTHLLNAVQAESDHNRQLLSEGLIDEVTGIKNRLGLLSDMKTINGSVSLTLINIKQFSNVNNYYGYQFGDKLLKVFAKKLQICVGHPHVYRVSGDEFAILGSKSQSSQENRENIITIFAYLDGCSFIIDTHEIFVNIAAGSASAKNLMVYNLAHIALKEAKERQGKVIFYDDNITLKTKIQNNILMLGKIKSALKDDRFLPYFQGIVDNKTRCIVKYESLIRMIDEDGTVLSPYFFLEHAKKSNLYSALTQLMITKTFKRFEHLKTDFSINLLLEDIKNDETKDLLYTILQKSPATKHAIFEIVESEGIEDFDEVATFIDKLKSYGCRIAIDDFGTGYSNFSYLAQLNIDYIKIDGSLIKNITTNPDHLLAVESIVFFAHKKGIKTIAEFVEDEVTFNKLVDLGITYSQGYLFSVPSPKLED
;
A
#
# COMPACT_ATOMS: atom_id res chain seq x y z
N MET A 1 5.70 37.39 19.01
CA MET A 1 4.95 36.96 20.22
C MET A 1 5.87 36.34 21.27
N GLN A 2 5.40 36.21 22.52
CA GLN A 2 6.08 35.46 23.59
C GLN A 2 5.08 34.56 24.33
N LEU A 3 5.46 33.32 24.62
CA LEU A 3 4.71 32.40 25.48
C LEU A 3 5.43 32.26 26.83
N ILE A 4 4.71 32.51 27.92
CA ILE A 4 5.23 32.42 29.28
C ILE A 4 4.27 31.56 30.11
N ASN A 5 4.81 30.50 30.71
CA ASN A 5 4.03 29.51 31.45
C ASN A 5 4.15 29.70 32.96
N HIS A 6 3.07 29.45 33.69
CA HIS A 6 3.02 29.50 35.15
C HIS A 6 2.38 28.25 35.72
N GLN A 7 3.06 27.62 36.66
CA GLN A 7 2.46 26.61 37.52
C GLN A 7 1.89 27.30 38.76
N TYR A 8 0.58 27.16 38.97
CA TYR A 8 -0.08 27.78 40.12
C TYR A 8 0.19 26.98 41.40
N HIS A 9 0.66 27.68 42.44
CA HIS A 9 0.79 27.14 43.80
C HIS A 9 0.00 27.93 44.83
N SER A 10 -0.06 29.26 44.69
CA SER A 10 -0.81 30.16 45.55
C SER A 10 -1.13 31.48 44.84
N LEU A 11 -2.16 32.19 45.33
CA LEU A 11 -2.51 33.52 44.83
C LEU A 11 -1.37 34.53 44.98
N GLU A 12 -0.59 34.46 46.07
CA GLU A 12 0.56 35.36 46.30
C GLU A 12 1.65 35.18 45.24
N GLN A 13 1.97 33.92 44.89
CA GLN A 13 2.95 33.65 43.83
C GLN A 13 2.42 34.05 42.45
N LEU A 14 1.12 33.84 42.20
CA LEU A 14 0.47 34.29 40.97
C LEU A 14 0.50 35.82 40.86
N GLU A 15 0.26 36.55 41.95
CA GLU A 15 0.31 38.01 41.99
C GLU A 15 1.69 38.54 41.61
N LEU A 16 2.75 38.04 42.28
CA LEU A 16 4.13 38.41 41.99
C LEU A 16 4.52 38.09 40.54
N PHE A 17 4.02 36.98 40.02
CA PHE A 17 4.26 36.57 38.65
C PHE A 17 3.55 37.48 37.63
N LEU A 18 2.28 37.81 37.87
CA LEU A 18 1.53 38.73 37.01
C LEU A 18 2.17 40.11 36.96
N ASP A 19 2.68 40.62 38.07
CA ASP A 19 3.40 41.90 38.11
C ASP A 19 4.64 41.89 37.20
N SER A 20 5.29 40.73 37.04
CA SER A 20 6.44 40.57 36.15
C SER A 20 6.09 40.47 34.66
N ILE A 21 4.89 39.97 34.33
CA ILE A 21 4.45 39.77 32.95
C ILE A 21 3.73 41.00 32.39
N LEU A 22 2.88 41.63 33.20
CA LEU A 22 2.03 42.74 32.73
C LEU A 22 2.83 44.00 32.38
N VAL A 23 4.11 44.06 32.75
CA VAL A 23 5.05 45.12 32.32
C VAL A 23 5.63 44.90 30.93
N ILE A 24 5.50 43.70 30.36
CA ILE A 24 6.02 43.37 29.03
C ILE A 24 5.09 43.99 27.98
N PRO A 25 5.59 44.82 27.04
CA PRO A 25 4.76 45.42 25.99
C PRO A 25 4.11 44.36 25.10
N HIS A 26 2.80 44.48 24.90
CA HIS A 26 2.02 43.62 24.02
C HIS A 26 0.79 44.39 23.50
N GLN A 27 0.27 43.99 22.34
CA GLN A 27 -0.98 44.49 21.77
C GLN A 27 -2.18 43.74 22.34
N SER A 28 -2.07 42.41 22.40
CA SER A 28 -3.11 41.54 22.95
C SER A 28 -2.49 40.42 23.78
N LEU A 29 -3.31 39.89 24.69
CA LEU A 29 -2.93 38.80 25.60
C LEU A 29 -3.98 37.70 25.48
N LEU A 30 -3.53 36.47 25.22
CA LEU A 30 -4.33 35.26 25.40
C LEU A 30 -3.86 34.53 26.66
N VAL A 31 -4.79 34.20 27.54
CA VAL A 31 -4.54 33.36 28.72
C VAL A 31 -5.23 32.02 28.51
N GLN A 32 -4.48 30.92 28.61
CA GLN A 32 -5.02 29.57 28.62
C GLN A 32 -4.88 28.96 30.01
N PHE A 33 -5.99 28.49 30.56
CA PHE A 33 -6.08 27.94 31.92
C PHE A 33 -6.35 26.43 31.87
N PHE A 34 -5.41 25.63 32.34
CA PHE A 34 -5.47 24.17 32.33
C PHE A 34 -5.55 23.65 33.76
N SER A 35 -6.54 22.81 34.06
CA SER A 35 -6.81 22.34 35.42
C SER A 35 -7.02 20.84 35.54
N GLY A 36 -6.12 20.15 36.25
CA GLY A 36 -6.28 18.76 36.65
C GLY A 36 -7.32 18.53 37.76
N THR A 37 -7.88 19.59 38.37
CA THR A 37 -9.01 19.49 39.29
C THR A 37 -10.31 20.00 38.67
N THR A 38 -11.42 19.36 39.03
CA THR A 38 -12.80 19.75 38.67
C THR A 38 -13.49 20.52 39.81
N ASP A 39 -12.78 20.80 40.91
CA ASP A 39 -13.32 21.51 42.06
C ASP A 39 -13.44 23.02 41.79
N THR A 40 -14.64 23.44 41.39
CA THR A 40 -14.97 24.84 41.12
C THR A 40 -14.74 25.77 42.31
N SER A 41 -14.72 25.28 43.56
CA SER A 41 -14.42 26.10 44.74
C SER A 41 -12.95 26.53 44.80
N ILE A 42 -12.06 25.77 44.15
CA ILE A 42 -10.64 26.10 43.97
C ILE A 42 -10.45 26.98 42.73
N LEU A 43 -11.14 26.67 41.64
CA LEU A 43 -10.95 27.35 40.35
C LEU A 43 -11.51 28.78 40.34
N GLN A 44 -12.73 28.95 40.85
CA GLN A 44 -13.47 30.21 40.74
C GLN A 44 -12.72 31.40 41.37
N PRO A 45 -12.10 31.29 42.58
CA PRO A 45 -11.31 32.38 43.14
C PRO A 45 -10.14 32.81 42.26
N ILE A 46 -9.46 31.87 41.61
CA ILE A 46 -8.29 32.14 40.76
C ILE A 46 -8.74 32.83 39.47
N LEU A 47 -9.79 32.32 38.82
CA LEU A 47 -10.34 32.91 37.60
C LEU A 47 -10.88 34.33 37.84
N ASN A 48 -11.58 34.53 38.96
CA ASN A 48 -12.04 35.85 39.37
C ASN A 48 -10.87 36.82 39.58
N TYR A 49 -9.81 36.36 40.26
CA TYR A 49 -8.62 37.16 40.48
C TYR A 49 -7.96 37.58 39.16
N LEU A 50 -7.75 36.65 38.23
CA LEU A 50 -7.19 36.93 36.90
C LEU A 50 -8.03 37.96 36.13
N THR A 51 -9.36 37.80 36.16
CA THR A 51 -10.29 38.67 35.44
C THR A 51 -10.35 40.08 36.03
N VAL A 52 -10.19 40.21 37.35
CA VAL A 52 -10.11 41.51 38.03
C VAL A 52 -8.75 42.17 37.78
N ARG A 53 -7.66 41.40 37.84
CA ARG A 53 -6.29 41.92 37.71
C ARG A 53 -5.97 42.35 36.27
N ILE A 54 -6.53 41.66 35.28
CA ILE A 54 -6.31 41.88 33.85
C ILE A 54 -7.65 42.33 33.21
N PRO A 55 -7.89 43.64 33.07
CA PRO A 55 -9.12 44.14 32.44
C PRO A 55 -9.24 43.64 30.99
N HIS A 56 -10.44 43.19 30.59
CA HIS A 56 -10.72 42.64 29.26
C HIS A 56 -9.86 41.40 28.91
N ILE A 57 -9.55 40.57 29.90
CA ILE A 57 -8.80 39.33 29.70
C ILE A 57 -9.45 38.46 28.61
N ASN A 58 -8.65 38.04 27.62
CA ASN A 58 -9.02 36.92 26.78
C ASN A 58 -8.53 35.64 27.48
N LEU A 59 -9.38 35.04 28.32
CA LEU A 59 -9.11 33.75 28.97
C LEU A 59 -10.01 32.64 28.43
N ILE A 60 -9.38 31.59 27.88
CA ILE A 60 -10.04 30.29 27.65
C ILE A 60 -9.40 29.23 28.58
N GLY A 61 -10.10 28.13 28.83
CA GLY A 61 -9.51 27.04 29.61
C GLY A 61 -10.30 25.75 29.56
N ALA A 62 -9.72 24.71 30.12
CA ALA A 62 -10.30 23.38 30.18
C ALA A 62 -9.81 22.62 31.42
N THR A 63 -10.64 21.71 31.92
CA THR A 63 -10.14 20.65 32.80
C THR A 63 -9.37 19.60 32.02
N THR A 64 -8.42 18.93 32.67
CA THR A 64 -7.43 18.09 32.01
C THR A 64 -7.25 16.73 32.70
N ALA A 65 -6.52 15.82 32.05
CA ALA A 65 -6.08 14.54 32.59
C ALA A 65 -4.57 14.57 32.89
N GLY A 66 -4.08 15.74 33.29
CA GLY A 66 -2.67 16.09 33.38
C GLY A 66 -2.34 17.21 32.40
N GLU A 67 -1.36 18.01 32.77
CA GLU A 67 -0.90 19.15 32.02
C GLU A 67 0.45 18.86 31.35
N ILE A 68 0.81 19.69 30.37
CA ILE A 68 2.10 19.66 29.71
C ILE A 68 2.75 21.02 29.96
N LEU A 69 3.90 21.01 30.63
CA LEU A 69 4.67 22.20 30.98
C LEU A 69 6.10 22.03 30.54
N ASP A 70 6.57 22.93 29.68
CA ASP A 70 7.98 23.05 29.28
C ASP A 70 8.59 21.69 28.86
N GLY A 71 7.84 20.92 28.08
CA GLY A 71 8.26 19.63 27.54
C GLY A 71 8.16 18.46 28.50
N SER A 72 7.49 18.61 29.64
CA SER A 72 7.24 17.52 30.58
C SER A 72 5.77 17.42 30.94
N MET A 73 5.30 16.19 31.13
CA MET A 73 4.03 15.91 31.76
C MET A 73 4.06 16.40 33.21
N SER A 74 2.97 17.01 33.63
CA SER A 74 2.76 17.48 34.98
C SER A 74 1.39 17.04 35.47
N ASP A 75 1.31 16.57 36.71
CA ASP A 75 0.06 16.39 37.45
C ASP A 75 -0.09 17.49 38.51
N SER A 76 0.42 18.68 38.18
CA SER A 76 0.55 19.86 39.04
C SER A 76 -0.76 20.50 39.47
N GLY A 77 -1.86 20.15 38.80
CA GLY A 77 -3.20 20.54 39.19
C GLY A 77 -3.71 21.81 38.50
N ILE A 78 -2.90 22.86 38.34
CA ILE A 78 -3.29 24.07 37.57
C ILE A 78 -2.07 24.70 36.87
N ILE A 79 -2.18 24.88 35.54
CA ILE A 79 -1.22 25.59 34.70
C ILE A 79 -1.90 26.75 33.99
N ILE A 80 -1.22 27.90 33.95
CA ILE A 80 -1.70 29.12 33.31
C ILE A 80 -0.66 29.58 32.30
N ALA A 81 -1.04 29.60 31.02
CA ALA A 81 -0.19 30.03 29.92
C ALA A 81 -0.56 31.43 29.46
N PHE A 82 0.43 32.31 29.34
CA PHE A 82 0.27 33.70 28.91
C PHE A 82 0.94 33.87 27.55
N SER A 83 0.15 34.18 26.52
CA SER A 83 0.62 34.40 25.16
C SER A 83 0.48 35.88 24.82
N LEU A 84 1.62 36.58 24.79
CA LEU A 84 1.74 38.01 24.56
C LEU A 84 2.00 38.24 23.07
N PHE A 85 1.03 38.82 22.36
CA PHE A 85 1.12 39.10 20.93
C PHE A 85 1.48 40.57 20.67
N GLU A 86 2.37 40.81 19.72
CA GLU A 86 2.78 42.16 19.31
C GLU A 86 1.92 42.71 18.17
N ALA A 87 1.32 41.85 17.34
CA ALA A 87 0.59 42.23 16.13
C ALA A 87 -0.70 41.43 15.86
N THR A 88 -1.00 40.44 16.69
CA THR A 88 -2.18 39.57 16.59
C THR A 88 -3.26 40.06 17.54
N ASP A 89 -4.50 40.10 17.07
CA ASP A 89 -5.70 40.39 17.88
C ASP A 89 -6.33 39.06 18.32
N VAL A 90 -6.83 39.02 19.56
CA VAL A 90 -7.46 37.83 20.15
C VAL A 90 -8.89 38.19 20.56
N SER A 91 -9.84 37.32 20.21
CA SER A 91 -11.21 37.37 20.71
C SER A 91 -11.69 36.00 21.18
N ILE A 92 -12.63 35.97 22.12
CA ILE A 92 -13.17 34.73 22.71
C ILE A 92 -14.66 34.64 22.49
N HIS A 93 -15.11 33.42 22.18
CA HIS A 93 -16.51 33.11 21.95
C HIS A 93 -16.88 31.79 22.62
N TYR A 94 -18.14 31.65 23.03
CA TYR A 94 -18.68 30.44 23.65
C TYR A 94 -19.96 29.99 22.94
N TYR A 95 -20.03 28.70 22.64
CA TYR A 95 -21.15 28.05 21.97
C TYR A 95 -21.70 26.93 22.85
N PRO A 96 -22.92 27.06 23.42
CA PRO A 96 -23.36 26.21 24.52
C PRO A 96 -23.73 24.78 24.13
N LYS A 97 -24.15 24.51 22.88
CA LYS A 97 -24.55 23.14 22.49
C LYS A 97 -23.42 22.36 21.84
N ALA A 98 -22.48 23.07 21.20
CA ALA A 98 -21.36 22.48 20.49
C ALA A 98 -21.78 21.35 19.53
N ASN A 99 -22.78 21.62 18.69
CA ASN A 99 -23.26 20.70 17.65
C ASN A 99 -22.98 21.27 16.25
N PHE A 100 -23.41 20.56 15.20
CA PHE A 100 -23.19 20.97 13.81
C PHE A 100 -23.68 22.41 13.50
N ASP A 101 -24.90 22.76 13.92
CA ASP A 101 -25.47 24.09 13.67
C ASP A 101 -24.69 25.19 14.39
N ASP A 102 -24.27 24.94 15.63
CA ASP A 102 -23.40 25.85 16.38
C ASP A 102 -22.03 26.00 15.68
N GLY A 103 -21.51 24.94 15.07
CA GLY A 103 -20.28 24.97 14.28
C GLY A 103 -20.40 25.86 13.04
N VAL A 104 -21.49 25.68 12.28
CA VAL A 104 -21.82 26.54 11.12
C VAL A 104 -21.95 28.00 11.55
N ARG A 105 -22.68 28.25 12.64
CA ARG A 105 -22.88 29.59 13.19
C ARG A 105 -21.56 30.23 13.63
N ALA A 106 -20.72 29.49 14.33
CA ALA A 106 -19.41 29.95 14.75
C ALA A 106 -18.56 30.39 13.55
N ALA A 107 -18.46 29.55 12.51
CA ALA A 107 -17.70 29.87 11.31
C ALA A 107 -18.21 31.15 10.60
N LEU A 108 -19.51 31.40 10.60
CA LEU A 108 -20.10 32.61 9.99
C LEU A 108 -19.92 33.88 10.84
N GLU A 109 -19.94 33.74 12.17
CA GLU A 109 -19.95 34.88 13.11
C GLU A 109 -18.55 35.38 13.46
N ILE A 110 -17.58 34.48 13.63
CA ILE A 110 -16.31 34.79 14.30
C ILE A 110 -15.10 34.76 13.36
N VAL A 111 -15.24 34.19 12.16
CA VAL A 111 -14.16 34.13 11.17
C VAL A 111 -14.17 35.37 10.29
N SER A 112 -13.00 35.96 10.13
CA SER A 112 -12.74 37.09 9.24
C SER A 112 -11.66 36.73 8.21
N ASN A 113 -11.43 37.63 7.25
CA ASN A 113 -10.32 37.48 6.31
C ASN A 113 -8.92 37.62 6.96
N ARG A 114 -8.86 38.09 8.22
CA ARG A 114 -7.63 38.16 9.02
C ARG A 114 -7.43 36.92 9.89
N THR A 115 -8.42 36.05 10.01
CA THR A 115 -8.34 34.89 10.90
C THR A 115 -7.28 33.93 10.39
N LYS A 116 -6.33 33.60 11.27
CA LYS A 116 -5.24 32.66 10.97
C LYS A 116 -5.42 31.32 11.65
N ALA A 117 -5.96 31.32 12.87
CA ALA A 117 -6.24 30.09 13.60
C ALA A 117 -7.33 30.29 14.65
N CYS A 118 -7.95 29.18 15.04
CA CYS A 118 -8.85 29.07 16.18
C CYS A 118 -8.34 28.01 17.16
N ILE A 119 -8.22 28.38 18.43
CA ILE A 119 -7.94 27.43 19.52
C ILE A 119 -9.27 27.12 20.20
N MET A 120 -9.67 25.85 20.23
CA MET A 120 -10.99 25.42 20.68
C MET A 120 -10.91 24.37 21.77
N PHE A 121 -11.68 24.55 22.84
CA PHE A 121 -11.88 23.53 23.88
C PHE A 121 -13.35 23.17 24.01
N ASN A 122 -13.63 21.88 23.95
CA ASN A 122 -14.96 21.31 24.08
C ASN A 122 -15.11 20.65 25.45
N GLU A 123 -16.31 20.72 26.04
CA GLU A 123 -16.64 19.85 27.16
C GLU A 123 -16.68 18.39 26.66
N GLY A 124 -15.85 17.55 27.24
CA GLY A 124 -15.49 16.24 26.70
C GLY A 124 -16.47 15.10 26.99
N TYR A 125 -17.65 15.36 27.55
CA TYR A 125 -18.59 14.30 27.96
C TYR A 125 -19.98 14.44 27.33
N LYS A 126 -20.58 15.63 27.34
CA LYS A 126 -21.96 15.87 26.89
C LYS A 126 -22.07 16.37 25.46
N SER A 127 -21.02 17.01 24.95
CA SER A 127 -21.00 17.66 23.64
C SER A 127 -20.19 16.87 22.61
N ASP A 128 -20.76 16.76 21.41
CA ASP A 128 -20.15 16.11 20.27
C ASP A 128 -19.29 17.11 19.47
N SER A 129 -18.01 17.16 19.82
CA SER A 129 -17.04 18.03 19.14
C SER A 129 -16.87 17.67 17.65
N GLU A 130 -17.03 16.41 17.26
CA GLU A 130 -16.83 15.98 15.88
C GLU A 130 -17.88 16.61 14.97
N LEU A 131 -19.15 16.63 15.38
CA LEU A 131 -20.21 17.34 14.64
C LEU A 131 -20.01 18.85 14.61
N PHE A 132 -19.55 19.47 15.70
CA PHE A 132 -19.27 20.91 15.70
C PHE A 132 -18.16 21.26 14.70
N LEU A 133 -17.07 20.49 14.68
CA LEU A 133 -15.96 20.69 13.76
C LEU A 133 -16.38 20.47 12.30
N ASP A 134 -17.22 19.47 12.04
CA ASP A 134 -17.84 19.25 10.72
C ASP A 134 -18.68 20.45 10.28
N GLY A 135 -19.50 20.99 11.19
CA GLY A 135 -20.29 22.19 10.93
C GLY A 135 -19.42 23.40 10.62
N PHE A 136 -18.38 23.64 11.43
CA PHE A 136 -17.46 24.76 11.24
C PHE A 136 -16.72 24.67 9.89
N THR A 137 -16.16 23.49 9.59
CA THR A 137 -15.38 23.28 8.37
C THR A 137 -16.21 23.19 7.10
N SER A 138 -17.53 22.95 7.21
CA SER A 138 -18.45 23.05 6.07
C SER A 138 -18.58 24.48 5.51
N ILE A 139 -18.25 25.50 6.32
CA ILE A 139 -18.24 26.91 5.93
C ILE A 139 -16.83 27.43 5.71
N CYS A 140 -15.90 27.11 6.63
CA CYS A 140 -14.52 27.57 6.61
C CYS A 140 -13.55 26.38 6.70
N ASN A 141 -13.13 25.89 5.54
CA ASN A 141 -12.26 24.72 5.43
C ASN A 141 -10.75 25.02 5.44
N ASP A 142 -10.35 26.29 5.28
CA ASP A 142 -8.95 26.72 5.22
C ASP A 142 -8.43 27.30 6.56
N ILE A 143 -9.30 27.43 7.58
CA ILE A 143 -8.92 27.98 8.88
C ILE A 143 -8.39 26.87 9.78
N MET A 144 -7.15 27.04 10.24
CA MET A 144 -6.52 26.09 11.15
C MET A 144 -7.23 26.06 12.50
N ILE A 145 -7.71 24.88 12.89
CA ILE A 145 -8.30 24.65 14.21
C ILE A 145 -7.40 23.70 14.98
N SER A 146 -7.13 24.04 16.25
CA SER A 146 -6.38 23.20 17.18
C SER A 146 -7.03 23.24 18.56
N GLY A 147 -6.71 22.26 19.40
CA GLY A 147 -7.22 22.15 20.75
C GLY A 147 -7.67 20.73 21.04
N GLY A 148 -8.73 20.59 21.82
CA GLY A 148 -9.25 19.27 22.13
C GLY A 148 -10.37 19.25 23.16
N ASN A 149 -10.80 18.03 23.47
CA ASN A 149 -11.81 17.77 24.48
C ASN A 149 -11.21 17.87 25.89
N ALA A 150 -11.87 18.62 26.76
CA ALA A 150 -11.58 18.66 28.17
C ALA A 150 -11.68 17.25 28.78
N SER A 151 -10.95 17.03 29.86
CA SER A 151 -10.87 15.75 30.55
C SER A 151 -10.87 15.94 32.06
N ASP A 152 -10.96 14.84 32.82
CA ASP A 152 -11.14 14.86 34.28
C ASP A 152 -10.37 13.72 34.97
N GLY A 153 -9.11 13.54 34.57
CA GLY A 153 -8.22 12.55 35.19
C GLY A 153 -8.72 11.10 35.07
N LEU A 154 -9.37 10.74 33.96
CA LEU A 154 -9.95 9.43 33.68
C LEU A 154 -11.15 9.06 34.57
N SER A 155 -11.74 10.02 35.27
CA SER A 155 -12.95 9.75 36.05
C SER A 155 -14.19 9.63 35.17
N PHE A 156 -14.23 10.32 34.03
CA PHE A 156 -15.35 10.35 33.07
C PHE A 156 -16.68 10.71 33.75
N ILE A 157 -16.63 11.61 34.73
CA ILE A 157 -17.78 12.07 35.51
C ILE A 157 -18.22 13.45 35.06
N LYS A 158 -17.28 14.39 34.92
CA LYS A 158 -17.58 15.80 34.67
C LYS A 158 -16.35 16.56 34.19
N THR A 159 -16.45 17.18 33.02
CA THR A 159 -15.41 18.08 32.52
C THR A 159 -15.95 19.52 32.45
N TYR A 160 -15.05 20.49 32.32
CA TYR A 160 -15.44 21.89 32.12
C TYR A 160 -14.58 22.57 31.07
N VAL A 161 -15.19 23.55 30.41
CA VAL A 161 -14.51 24.57 29.62
C VAL A 161 -14.71 25.94 30.28
N ILE A 162 -13.73 26.83 30.10
CA ILE A 162 -13.67 28.09 30.83
C ILE A 162 -13.64 29.25 29.83
N GLU A 163 -14.44 30.28 30.09
CA GLU A 163 -14.52 31.52 29.31
C GLU A 163 -14.46 32.69 30.31
N GLY A 164 -13.33 33.40 30.36
CA GLY A 164 -13.12 34.45 31.36
C GLY A 164 -13.21 33.89 32.79
N SER A 165 -14.16 34.38 33.58
CA SER A 165 -14.47 33.83 34.90
C SER A 165 -15.56 32.76 34.89
N ASN A 166 -16.18 32.47 33.76
CA ASN A 166 -17.29 31.52 33.65
C ASN A 166 -16.75 30.10 33.47
N ILE A 167 -17.26 29.17 34.28
CA ILE A 167 -16.98 27.73 34.17
C ILE A 167 -18.21 27.05 33.59
N HIS A 168 -18.11 26.54 32.38
CA HIS A 168 -19.19 25.90 31.65
C HIS A 168 -19.05 24.38 31.70
N ASN A 169 -20.17 23.68 31.92
CA ASN A 169 -20.23 22.22 32.03
C ASN A 169 -20.86 21.55 30.80
N GLU A 170 -20.86 22.28 29.68
CA GLU A 170 -21.30 21.89 28.34
C GLU A 170 -20.81 22.94 27.33
N GLY A 171 -20.58 22.53 26.09
CA GLY A 171 -20.32 23.45 24.98
C GLY A 171 -18.84 23.62 24.63
N MET A 172 -18.59 24.60 23.76
CA MET A 172 -17.29 24.88 23.14
C MET A 172 -16.87 26.31 23.43
N VAL A 173 -15.65 26.51 23.92
CA VAL A 173 -15.00 27.83 24.00
C VAL A 173 -13.94 27.96 22.91
N ILE A 174 -13.86 29.13 22.27
CA ILE A 174 -13.03 29.38 21.11
C ILE A 174 -12.25 30.67 21.31
N ALA A 175 -10.93 30.62 21.15
CA ALA A 175 -10.10 31.81 20.93
C ALA A 175 -9.77 31.95 19.44
N VAL A 176 -10.12 33.09 18.86
CA VAL A 176 -9.85 33.44 17.46
C VAL A 176 -8.60 34.32 17.39
N LEU A 177 -7.66 33.95 16.52
CA LEU A 177 -6.40 34.68 16.30
C LEU A 177 -6.46 35.40 14.95
N ASP A 178 -6.67 36.72 14.99
CA ASP A 178 -6.73 37.57 13.80
C ASP A 178 -5.41 38.33 13.59
N SER A 179 -4.77 38.14 12.44
CA SER A 179 -3.48 38.78 12.16
C SER A 179 -3.16 38.86 10.67
N ASN A 180 -2.39 39.87 10.30
CA ASN A 180 -1.82 39.98 8.95
C ASN A 180 -0.42 39.34 8.85
N VAL A 181 0.21 39.03 9.99
CA VAL A 181 1.61 38.60 10.06
C VAL A 181 1.81 37.29 10.81
N LEU A 182 0.81 36.79 11.53
CA LEU A 182 0.91 35.53 12.26
C LEU A 182 1.04 34.36 11.29
N ILE A 183 2.12 33.61 11.49
CA ILE A 183 2.41 32.33 10.84
C ILE A 183 1.92 31.24 11.79
N VAL A 184 1.14 30.31 11.25
CA VAL A 184 0.50 29.23 11.99
C VAL A 184 0.79 27.92 11.29
N ASN A 185 1.26 26.94 12.05
CA ASN A 185 1.48 25.58 11.57
C ASN A 185 0.99 24.58 12.61
N ASN A 186 0.54 23.41 12.16
CA ASN A 186 0.23 22.30 13.04
C ASN A 186 0.97 21.04 12.60
N ALA A 187 1.13 20.12 13.54
CA ALA A 187 1.72 18.81 13.31
C ALA A 187 1.04 17.76 14.18
N SER A 188 1.05 16.50 13.73
CA SER A 188 0.49 15.37 14.47
C SER A 188 1.42 14.17 14.49
N SER A 189 1.44 13.44 15.60
CA SER A 189 2.21 12.20 15.82
C SER A 189 1.25 11.10 16.27
N PHE A 190 0.85 10.24 15.33
CA PHE A 190 -0.01 9.08 15.61
C PHE A 190 0.84 7.88 16.07
N SER A 191 1.65 7.32 15.18
CA SER A 191 2.65 6.26 15.47
C SER A 191 2.10 4.92 16.02
N TRP A 192 0.82 4.63 15.79
CA TRP A 192 0.23 3.29 15.98
C TRP A 192 0.20 2.56 14.63
N THR A 193 0.50 1.26 14.64
CA THR A 193 0.63 0.46 13.42
C THR A 193 -0.61 -0.41 13.23
N PRO A 194 -1.39 -0.24 12.14
CA PRO A 194 -2.51 -1.11 11.83
C PRO A 194 -2.05 -2.56 11.60
N VAL A 195 -2.76 -3.50 12.19
CA VAL A 195 -2.47 -4.94 12.16
C VAL A 195 -3.73 -5.75 11.85
N GLY A 196 -3.52 -6.97 11.34
CA GLY A 196 -4.61 -7.84 10.92
C GLY A 196 -5.21 -7.43 9.58
N ARG A 197 -6.33 -8.06 9.23
CA ARG A 197 -7.04 -7.79 7.97
C ARG A 197 -7.97 -6.59 8.10
N GLU A 198 -8.34 -6.07 6.95
CA GLU A 198 -9.46 -5.13 6.84
C GLU A 198 -10.77 -5.81 7.23
N MET A 199 -11.52 -5.10 8.04
CA MET A 199 -12.87 -5.46 8.46
C MET A 199 -13.80 -4.28 8.17
N THR A 200 -15.07 -4.56 7.96
CA THR A 200 -16.06 -3.53 7.61
C THR A 200 -17.03 -3.33 8.75
N ILE A 201 -17.29 -2.08 9.14
CA ILE A 201 -18.38 -1.77 10.06
C ILE A 201 -19.72 -2.07 9.36
N THR A 202 -20.45 -3.08 9.83
CA THR A 202 -21.71 -3.54 9.20
C THR A 202 -22.96 -3.15 9.97
N LYS A 203 -22.82 -2.73 11.22
CA LYS A 203 -23.93 -2.15 12.00
C LYS A 203 -23.40 -1.18 13.04
N VAL A 204 -23.80 0.07 12.88
CA VAL A 204 -23.46 1.19 13.77
C VAL A 204 -24.67 2.09 13.91
N ALA A 205 -24.86 2.65 15.10
CA ALA A 205 -25.82 3.72 15.35
C ALA A 205 -25.15 4.71 16.30
N ASP A 206 -25.15 5.99 15.92
CA ASP A 206 -24.39 7.03 16.59
C ASP A 206 -22.92 6.60 16.79
N ASN A 207 -22.42 6.59 18.03
CA ASN A 207 -21.05 6.21 18.38
C ASN A 207 -20.91 4.76 18.84
N ILE A 208 -21.95 3.95 18.58
CA ILE A 208 -22.06 2.57 19.06
C ILE A 208 -21.95 1.61 17.88
N VAL A 209 -20.86 0.87 17.83
CA VAL A 209 -20.67 -0.22 16.87
C VAL A 209 -21.27 -1.49 17.45
N TYR A 210 -22.19 -2.11 16.73
CA TYR A 210 -22.82 -3.38 17.13
C TYR A 210 -22.21 -4.55 16.36
N GLU A 211 -21.90 -4.38 15.08
CA GLU A 211 -21.39 -5.44 14.22
C GLU A 211 -20.24 -4.98 13.32
N ILE A 212 -19.26 -5.87 13.17
CA ILE A 212 -18.15 -5.76 12.22
C ILE A 212 -18.13 -7.07 11.42
N ASP A 213 -18.08 -6.97 10.09
CA ASP A 213 -18.21 -8.11 9.16
C ASP A 213 -19.44 -9.01 9.40
N ASN A 214 -20.57 -8.40 9.75
CA ASN A 214 -21.83 -9.07 10.11
C ASN A 214 -21.71 -10.00 11.33
N GLN A 215 -20.68 -9.79 12.17
CA GLN A 215 -20.52 -10.46 13.46
C GLN A 215 -20.63 -9.46 14.60
N PRO A 216 -21.16 -9.86 15.77
CA PRO A 216 -21.17 -9.00 16.95
C PRO A 216 -19.77 -8.48 17.26
N VAL A 217 -19.64 -7.18 17.54
CA VAL A 217 -18.34 -6.53 17.80
C VAL A 217 -17.57 -7.21 18.95
N LYS A 218 -18.28 -7.71 19.95
CA LYS A 218 -17.72 -8.46 21.08
C LYS A 218 -17.04 -9.77 20.65
N ASP A 219 -17.63 -10.47 19.69
CA ASP A 219 -17.09 -11.73 19.18
C ASP A 219 -15.83 -11.46 18.37
N ILE A 220 -15.78 -10.37 17.60
CA ILE A 220 -14.58 -9.92 16.89
C ILE A 220 -13.45 -9.63 17.87
N TYR A 221 -13.68 -8.83 18.91
CA TYR A 221 -12.67 -8.59 19.95
C TYR A 221 -12.25 -9.89 20.64
N THR A 222 -13.18 -10.78 20.97
CA THR A 222 -12.87 -12.08 21.59
C THR A 222 -12.01 -12.95 20.69
N ASN A 223 -12.29 -12.99 19.39
CA ASN A 223 -11.60 -13.83 18.41
C ASN A 223 -10.17 -13.33 18.15
N TYR A 224 -9.99 -12.02 17.99
CA TYR A 224 -8.68 -11.44 17.64
C TYR A 224 -7.79 -11.15 18.86
N LEU A 225 -8.39 -10.76 19.98
CA LEU A 225 -7.66 -10.30 21.17
C LEU A 225 -7.80 -11.25 22.37
N GLY A 226 -8.68 -12.26 22.28
CA GLY A 226 -8.92 -13.23 23.34
C GLY A 226 -9.96 -12.79 24.37
N SER A 227 -10.54 -13.76 25.09
CA SER A 227 -11.59 -13.51 26.08
C SER A 227 -11.14 -12.69 27.30
N ASN A 228 -9.84 -12.68 27.60
CA ASN A 228 -9.28 -11.96 28.75
C ASN A 228 -9.31 -10.44 28.55
N ILE A 229 -9.29 -9.97 27.30
CA ILE A 229 -9.43 -8.54 27.02
C ILE A 229 -10.87 -8.10 27.28
N ILE A 230 -11.87 -8.96 27.03
CA ILE A 230 -13.28 -8.67 27.30
C ILE A 230 -13.57 -8.47 28.79
N THR A 231 -12.88 -9.21 29.67
CA THR A 231 -13.16 -9.14 31.11
C THR A 231 -12.78 -7.81 31.76
N ASN A 232 -11.90 -7.02 31.12
CA ASN A 232 -11.37 -5.76 31.65
C ASN A 232 -11.67 -4.56 30.75
N LEU A 233 -12.66 -4.66 29.86
CA LEU A 233 -13.10 -3.52 29.06
C LEU A 233 -13.60 -2.39 29.96
N PRO A 234 -13.37 -1.11 29.61
CA PRO A 234 -12.73 -0.63 28.38
C PRO A 234 -11.20 -0.53 28.43
N LEU A 235 -10.59 -0.56 29.63
CA LEU A 235 -9.17 -0.28 29.85
C LEU A 235 -8.23 -1.18 29.03
N SER A 236 -8.54 -2.48 28.93
CA SER A 236 -7.76 -3.44 28.12
C SER A 236 -7.83 -3.19 26.62
N ALA A 237 -8.87 -2.50 26.12
CA ALA A 237 -9.03 -2.18 24.69
C ALA A 237 -8.37 -0.86 24.29
N VAL A 238 -7.91 -0.05 25.26
CA VAL A 238 -7.17 1.20 24.99
C VAL A 238 -5.87 0.91 24.23
N GLU A 239 -5.25 -0.25 24.47
CA GLU A 239 -4.04 -0.70 23.77
C GLU A 239 -4.30 -1.12 22.32
N PHE A 240 -5.55 -1.41 21.96
CA PHE A 240 -5.97 -1.98 20.67
C PHE A 240 -7.12 -1.18 20.05
N PRO A 241 -6.90 0.10 19.67
CA PRO A 241 -7.90 0.88 18.98
C PRO A 241 -8.26 0.28 17.62
N LEU A 242 -9.44 0.62 17.13
CA LEU A 242 -9.75 0.46 15.72
C LEU A 242 -9.27 1.70 14.96
N VAL A 243 -8.63 1.48 13.81
CA VAL A 243 -8.12 2.54 12.93
C VAL A 243 -8.84 2.46 11.60
N LYS A 244 -9.32 3.62 11.14
CA LYS A 244 -9.80 3.86 9.78
C LYS A 244 -8.92 4.87 9.06
N LEU A 245 -9.02 4.91 7.73
CA LEU A 245 -8.38 5.93 6.90
C LEU A 245 -9.43 6.92 6.41
N GLU A 246 -9.20 8.21 6.63
CA GLU A 246 -9.98 9.28 6.02
C GLU A 246 -9.04 10.34 5.44
N ASP A 247 -9.21 10.69 4.17
CA ASP A 247 -8.36 11.63 3.42
C ASP A 247 -6.85 11.33 3.54
N GLY A 248 -6.49 10.04 3.56
CA GLY A 248 -5.10 9.58 3.71
C GLY A 248 -4.54 9.69 5.12
N ILE A 249 -5.33 10.13 6.11
CA ILE A 249 -4.94 10.23 7.51
C ILE A 249 -5.51 9.03 8.27
N ALA A 250 -4.65 8.35 9.03
CA ALA A 250 -5.05 7.30 9.95
C ALA A 250 -5.75 7.90 11.17
N ILE A 251 -6.97 7.46 11.41
CA ILE A 251 -7.82 7.92 12.50
C ILE A 251 -8.09 6.75 13.42
N ALA A 252 -7.53 6.80 14.63
CA ALA A 252 -7.89 5.87 15.68
C ALA A 252 -9.19 6.26 16.39
N ARG A 253 -9.93 5.24 16.78
CA ARG A 253 -11.10 5.30 17.64
C ARG A 253 -10.90 4.31 18.78
N THR A 254 -10.85 4.84 19.99
CA THR A 254 -10.66 4.04 21.21
C THR A 254 -12.00 3.63 21.79
N LEU A 255 -12.11 2.41 22.29
CA LEU A 255 -13.29 1.97 23.01
C LEU A 255 -13.40 2.71 24.36
N ILE A 256 -14.52 3.41 24.57
CA ILE A 256 -14.81 4.12 25.83
C ILE A 256 -15.63 3.23 26.76
N GLN A 257 -16.69 2.60 26.26
CA GLN A 257 -17.63 1.85 27.10
C GLN A 257 -18.35 0.78 26.28
N THR A 258 -18.93 -0.20 26.97
CA THR A 258 -19.90 -1.14 26.38
C THR A 258 -21.32 -0.72 26.68
N ASP A 259 -22.18 -0.72 25.66
CA ASP A 259 -23.62 -0.56 25.81
C ASP A 259 -24.27 -1.83 26.39
N GLY A 260 -25.44 -1.67 27.02
CA GLY A 260 -26.19 -2.77 27.65
C GLY A 260 -26.66 -3.84 26.65
N ASP A 261 -26.81 -3.48 25.38
CA ASP A 261 -27.24 -4.36 24.29
C ASP A 261 -26.07 -5.05 23.56
N GLY A 262 -24.86 -4.97 24.10
CA GLY A 262 -23.66 -5.63 23.55
C GLY A 262 -22.95 -4.84 22.45
N GLY A 263 -23.37 -3.61 22.20
CA GLY A 263 -22.65 -2.64 21.35
C GLY A 263 -21.46 -2.01 22.08
N PHE A 264 -20.49 -1.53 21.32
CA PHE A 264 -19.26 -0.92 21.82
C PHE A 264 -19.25 0.57 21.45
N ILE A 265 -19.11 1.43 22.46
CA ILE A 265 -19.13 2.89 22.34
C ILE A 265 -17.69 3.39 22.15
N TYR A 266 -17.43 4.07 21.03
CA TYR A 266 -16.11 4.56 20.68
C TYR A 266 -15.96 6.07 20.90
N ALA A 267 -14.72 6.50 21.11
CA ALA A 267 -14.33 7.91 21.13
C ALA A 267 -14.31 8.44 19.71
N GLY A 268 -15.42 9.02 19.25
CA GLY A 268 -15.63 9.51 17.89
C GLY A 268 -16.37 8.53 16.98
N HIS A 269 -16.63 8.97 15.75
CA HIS A 269 -17.67 8.37 14.91
C HIS A 269 -17.12 7.27 13.99
N PHE A 270 -17.94 6.24 13.76
CA PHE A 270 -17.81 5.29 12.66
C PHE A 270 -19.03 5.37 11.77
N ASN A 271 -18.83 5.27 10.46
CA ASN A 271 -19.92 5.18 9.49
C ASN A 271 -20.14 3.74 9.05
N LEU A 272 -21.37 3.45 8.61
CA LEU A 272 -21.67 2.17 7.98
C LEU A 272 -20.81 2.01 6.72
N GLY A 273 -20.07 0.89 6.62
CA GLY A 273 -19.15 0.62 5.53
C GLY A 273 -17.72 1.13 5.76
N ASP A 274 -17.43 1.79 6.88
CA ASP A 274 -16.04 2.15 7.22
C ASP A 274 -15.17 0.89 7.27
N ILE A 275 -14.01 0.97 6.62
CA ILE A 275 -12.99 -0.07 6.65
C ILE A 275 -12.07 0.19 7.84
N VAL A 276 -11.96 -0.79 8.73
CA VAL A 276 -11.22 -0.70 9.98
C VAL A 276 -10.22 -1.83 10.14
N ARG A 277 -9.16 -1.56 10.91
CA ARG A 277 -8.21 -2.56 11.40
C ARG A 277 -7.93 -2.32 12.88
N PHE A 278 -7.53 -3.36 13.62
CA PHE A 278 -6.90 -3.12 14.90
C PHE A 278 -5.56 -2.41 14.68
N ALA A 279 -5.12 -1.59 15.63
CA ALA A 279 -3.75 -1.09 15.63
C ALA A 279 -3.06 -1.36 16.97
N ILE A 280 -1.74 -1.44 16.92
CA ILE A 280 -0.89 -1.69 18.09
C ILE A 280 0.10 -0.53 18.21
N GLY A 281 0.24 -0.01 19.42
CA GLY A 281 1.30 0.94 19.75
C GLY A 281 2.64 0.19 19.86
N ASN A 282 3.69 0.75 19.27
CA ASN A 282 5.05 0.30 19.51
C ASN A 282 5.84 1.47 20.09
N THR A 283 6.15 1.39 21.38
CA THR A 283 6.89 2.42 22.12
C THR A 283 8.17 2.87 21.41
N GLU A 284 8.96 1.94 20.84
CA GLU A 284 10.22 2.28 20.17
C GLU A 284 9.97 3.04 18.86
N GLU A 285 8.95 2.62 18.10
CA GLU A 285 8.54 3.31 16.88
C GLU A 285 7.96 4.70 17.19
N ILE A 286 7.14 4.81 18.24
CA ILE A 286 6.58 6.08 18.71
C ILE A 286 7.70 7.06 19.08
N LEU A 287 8.70 6.62 19.83
CA LEU A 287 9.83 7.46 20.24
C LEU A 287 10.76 7.80 19.07
N THR A 288 10.98 6.87 18.14
CA THR A 288 11.79 7.12 16.93
C THR A 288 11.13 8.16 16.03
N ARG A 289 9.81 8.03 15.81
CA ARG A 289 9.01 8.97 15.01
C ARG A 289 8.73 10.31 15.71
N ALA A 290 9.03 10.44 17.00
CA ALA A 290 8.96 11.75 17.69
C ALA A 290 9.94 12.77 17.10
N SER A 291 10.96 12.34 16.35
CA SER A 291 11.83 13.22 15.56
C SER A 291 11.13 13.82 14.31
N ASP A 292 10.10 13.15 13.78
CA ASP A 292 9.36 13.63 12.60
C ASP A 292 8.56 14.89 12.96
N ILE A 293 7.88 14.89 14.11
CA ILE A 293 7.12 16.06 14.57
C ILE A 293 8.05 17.23 14.87
N GLN A 294 9.22 16.97 15.46
CA GLN A 294 10.26 17.98 15.66
C GLN A 294 10.72 18.58 14.33
N THR A 295 10.97 17.74 13.33
CA THR A 295 11.39 18.17 11.99
C THR A 295 10.33 19.05 11.33
N LEU A 296 9.05 18.67 11.44
CA LEU A 296 7.95 19.44 10.87
C LEU A 296 7.81 20.81 11.53
N ILE A 297 7.92 20.90 12.85
CA ILE A 297 7.88 22.17 13.57
C ILE A 297 9.09 23.05 13.20
N CYS A 298 10.31 22.49 13.19
CA CYS A 298 11.53 23.21 12.81
C CYS A 298 11.53 23.73 11.37
N SER A 299 10.75 23.11 10.47
CA SER A 299 10.63 23.55 9.08
C SER A 299 9.91 24.90 8.92
N ASN A 300 9.32 25.42 9.99
CA ASN A 300 8.56 26.66 10.00
C ASN A 300 9.03 27.65 11.09
N PRO A 301 8.79 28.97 10.92
CA PRO A 301 8.97 29.93 12.01
C PRO A 301 8.08 29.60 13.21
N VAL A 302 8.67 29.60 14.40
CA VAL A 302 8.00 29.22 15.65
C VAL A 302 8.55 30.02 16.84
N GLU A 303 7.66 30.65 17.59
CA GLU A 303 7.94 31.38 18.84
C GLU A 303 7.22 30.74 20.05
N ALA A 304 6.17 29.96 19.81
CA ALA A 304 5.41 29.24 20.82
C ALA A 304 4.76 27.99 20.21
N THR A 305 4.66 26.92 21.00
CA THR A 305 3.96 25.68 20.59
C THR A 305 2.96 25.22 21.63
N TYR A 306 1.69 25.10 21.27
CA TYR A 306 0.70 24.41 22.11
C TYR A 306 0.66 22.93 21.78
N ILE A 307 0.56 22.08 22.80
CA ILE A 307 0.58 20.62 22.66
C ILE A 307 -0.70 20.02 23.25
N TYR A 308 -1.44 19.25 22.46
CA TYR A 308 -2.61 18.52 22.91
C TYR A 308 -2.37 17.04 22.63
N SER A 309 -2.31 16.22 23.68
CA SER A 309 -1.98 14.80 23.57
C SER A 309 -3.06 13.92 24.18
N CYS A 310 -3.31 12.76 23.60
CA CYS A 310 -4.32 11.85 24.13
C CYS A 310 -3.94 11.29 25.50
N VAL A 311 -4.90 11.20 26.40
CA VAL A 311 -4.71 10.53 27.71
C VAL A 311 -4.32 9.06 27.55
N ALA A 312 -4.82 8.37 26.52
CA ALA A 312 -4.43 6.99 26.22
C ALA A 312 -2.92 6.89 25.93
N ARG A 313 -2.36 7.89 25.26
CA ARG A 313 -0.93 7.97 24.96
C ARG A 313 -0.11 8.20 26.24
N LYS A 314 -0.60 9.06 27.15
CA LYS A 314 -0.02 9.24 28.50
C LYS A 314 0.02 7.92 29.27
N LEU A 315 -1.09 7.18 29.30
CA LEU A 315 -1.14 5.89 30.01
C LEU A 315 -0.19 4.86 29.41
N TYR A 316 -0.11 4.84 28.07
CA TYR A 316 0.70 3.87 27.34
C TYR A 316 2.21 4.14 27.48
N LEU A 317 2.65 5.38 27.29
CA LEU A 317 4.09 5.74 27.33
C LEU A 317 4.59 6.06 28.74
N GLN A 318 3.70 6.43 29.66
CA GLN A 318 4.05 6.88 31.01
C GLN A 318 5.12 7.99 30.94
N GLU A 319 6.16 7.93 31.77
CA GLU A 319 7.27 8.89 31.78
C GLU A 319 7.98 9.07 30.44
N GLN A 320 7.89 8.10 29.52
CA GLN A 320 8.55 8.18 28.22
C GLN A 320 7.89 9.20 27.30
N VAL A 321 6.65 9.62 27.58
CA VAL A 321 6.00 10.72 26.84
C VAL A 321 6.80 12.03 26.94
N ASN A 322 7.53 12.22 28.04
CA ASN A 322 8.37 13.40 28.26
C ASN A 322 9.51 13.52 27.24
N TYR A 323 9.92 12.41 26.62
CA TYR A 323 10.89 12.46 25.53
C TYR A 323 10.30 13.19 24.32
N GLU A 324 9.12 12.78 23.84
CA GLU A 324 8.42 13.43 22.72
C GLU A 324 8.12 14.91 23.04
N LEU A 325 7.60 15.19 24.24
CA LEU A 325 7.29 16.55 24.67
C LEU A 325 8.55 17.43 24.78
N GLY A 326 9.65 16.88 25.30
CA GLY A 326 10.93 17.57 25.42
C GLY A 326 11.52 17.96 24.07
N LEU A 327 11.40 17.10 23.05
CA LEU A 327 11.83 17.42 21.68
C LEU A 327 11.14 18.66 21.12
N ILE A 328 9.84 18.80 21.39
CA ILE A 328 9.03 19.94 20.96
C ILE A 328 9.44 21.21 21.73
N ASN A 329 9.61 21.10 23.05
CA ASN A 329 9.98 22.24 23.89
C ASN A 329 11.38 22.79 23.60
N ASN A 330 12.31 21.95 23.13
CA ASN A 330 13.65 22.38 22.73
C ASN A 330 13.63 23.32 21.50
N ILE A 331 12.52 23.38 20.76
CA ILE A 331 12.38 24.25 19.60
C ILE A 331 11.88 25.63 20.00
N ALA A 332 10.82 25.67 20.81
CA ALA A 332 10.19 26.88 21.34
C ALA A 332 9.46 26.54 22.64
N PRO A 333 9.23 27.53 23.53
CA PRO A 333 8.42 27.32 24.74
C PRO A 333 7.10 26.63 24.40
N SER A 334 6.75 25.63 25.22
CA SER A 334 5.60 24.78 24.95
C SER A 334 4.72 24.57 26.17
N VAL A 335 3.42 24.42 25.93
CA VAL A 335 2.43 24.19 26.98
C VAL A 335 1.20 23.50 26.42
N GLY A 336 0.45 22.81 27.26
CA GLY A 336 -0.85 22.28 26.89
C GLY A 336 -1.32 21.23 27.88
N PHE A 337 -2.02 20.21 27.41
CA PHE A 337 -2.60 19.21 28.30
C PHE A 337 -2.98 17.89 27.64
N PHE A 338 -3.29 16.90 28.48
CA PHE A 338 -3.77 15.59 28.05
C PHE A 338 -5.30 15.57 27.90
N THR A 339 -5.78 15.29 26.69
CA THR A 339 -7.17 15.46 26.26
C THR A 339 -7.90 14.12 26.11
N TYR A 340 -9.23 14.16 26.00
CA TYR A 340 -10.05 13.01 25.56
C TYR A 340 -10.24 12.91 24.04
N GLY A 341 -9.63 13.81 23.28
CA GLY A 341 -9.62 13.80 21.82
C GLY A 341 -9.05 15.12 21.31
N GLU A 342 -8.14 15.03 20.35
CA GLU A 342 -7.33 16.16 19.87
C GLU A 342 -7.88 16.70 18.56
N PHE A 343 -7.91 18.02 18.39
CA PHE A 343 -8.35 18.63 17.14
C PHE A 343 -7.15 18.85 16.22
N TYR A 344 -7.21 18.28 15.03
CA TYR A 344 -6.16 18.43 14.02
C TYR A 344 -6.74 18.88 12.69
N HIS A 345 -6.27 20.04 12.21
CA HIS A 345 -6.60 20.53 10.88
C HIS A 345 -5.72 19.89 9.81
N SER A 346 -6.34 19.12 8.93
CA SER A 346 -5.73 18.65 7.68
C SER A 346 -5.95 19.67 6.56
N SER A 347 -5.52 19.39 5.33
CA SER A 347 -5.55 20.35 4.21
C SER A 347 -6.90 21.04 3.96
N HIS A 348 -8.03 20.39 4.24
CA HIS A 348 -9.37 20.98 4.02
C HIS A 348 -10.39 20.66 5.12
N LYS A 349 -9.98 20.06 6.23
CA LYS A 349 -10.91 19.60 7.27
C LYS A 349 -10.22 19.42 8.61
N THR A 350 -10.89 19.86 9.67
CA THR A 350 -10.50 19.56 11.05
C THR A 350 -11.09 18.22 11.46
N LYS A 351 -10.24 17.36 12.01
CA LYS A 351 -10.58 16.01 12.42
C LYS A 351 -10.40 15.87 13.92
N LEU A 352 -11.30 15.11 14.55
CA LEU A 352 -11.13 14.62 15.90
C LEU A 352 -10.24 13.38 15.88
N LEU A 353 -9.04 13.50 16.45
CA LEU A 353 -8.07 12.43 16.59
C LEU A 353 -8.07 11.86 18.01
N HIS A 354 -7.58 10.64 18.14
CA HIS A 354 -7.31 9.97 19.41
C HIS A 354 -5.96 9.29 19.33
N ILE A 355 -5.36 8.96 20.49
CA ILE A 355 -4.06 8.29 20.60
C ILE A 355 -2.91 9.11 19.96
N THR A 356 -3.19 10.36 19.61
CA THR A 356 -2.30 11.22 18.85
C THR A 356 -1.77 12.34 19.74
N THR A 357 -0.54 12.80 19.45
CA THR A 357 -0.06 14.11 19.92
C THR A 357 -0.22 15.11 18.79
N THR A 358 -0.91 16.22 19.03
CA THR A 358 -1.09 17.32 18.07
C THR A 358 -0.42 18.58 18.59
N THR A 359 0.01 19.44 17.67
CA THR A 359 0.66 20.71 18.01
C THR A 359 0.10 21.87 17.21
N LEU A 360 0.10 23.06 17.81
CA LEU A 360 -0.11 24.33 17.13
C LEU A 360 1.11 25.24 17.40
N SER A 361 1.89 25.48 16.36
CA SER A 361 3.06 26.35 16.40
C SER A 361 2.72 27.73 15.83
N LEU A 362 3.06 28.77 16.57
CA LEU A 362 2.75 30.16 16.27
C LEU A 362 4.03 31.00 16.19
N SER A 363 4.07 31.95 15.26
CA SER A 363 5.14 32.95 15.16
C SER A 363 4.66 34.24 14.52
N GLU A 364 5.03 35.40 15.08
CA GLU A 364 4.88 36.72 14.44
C GLU A 364 6.15 37.14 13.70
N LYS A 365 7.24 36.37 13.85
CA LYS A 365 8.52 36.57 13.16
C LYS A 365 8.70 35.55 12.04
N ASN A 366 9.48 35.92 11.03
CA ASN A 366 9.77 35.05 9.88
C ASN A 366 11.12 34.31 9.99
N THR A 367 11.63 34.14 11.22
CA THR A 367 12.90 33.46 11.49
C THR A 367 12.64 31.99 11.81
N ALA A 368 13.23 31.09 11.02
CA ALA A 368 13.22 29.65 11.29
C ALA A 368 14.10 29.32 12.51
N SER A 369 13.68 28.32 13.28
CA SER A 369 14.42 27.81 14.45
C SER A 369 15.54 26.85 14.02
N THR A 370 16.65 26.84 14.75
CA THR A 370 17.78 25.93 14.49
C THR A 370 17.54 24.53 15.06
N PHE A 371 17.84 23.52 14.25
CA PHE A 371 17.79 22.10 14.60
C PHE A 371 18.81 21.75 15.70
N ILE A 372 18.42 20.92 16.68
CA ILE A 372 19.29 20.40 17.74
C ILE A 372 19.25 18.87 17.69
N GLU A 373 20.40 18.22 17.42
CA GLU A 373 20.54 16.76 17.52
C GLU A 373 20.49 16.31 18.99
N LEU A 374 19.76 15.22 19.27
CA LEU A 374 19.54 14.68 20.62
C LEU A 374 19.85 13.17 20.69
N PRO A 375 20.19 12.65 21.89
CA PRO A 375 20.83 11.35 22.07
C PRO A 375 19.87 10.15 21.96
N GLU A 376 20.43 8.98 21.66
CA GLU A 376 19.72 7.69 21.52
C GLU A 376 18.95 7.29 22.78
N VAL A 377 17.72 6.80 22.59
CA VAL A 377 16.87 6.25 23.64
C VAL A 377 16.97 4.72 23.67
N HIS A 378 17.24 4.15 24.85
CA HIS A 378 17.15 2.71 25.08
C HIS A 378 15.75 2.32 25.59
N SER A 379 15.00 1.57 24.78
CA SER A 379 13.66 1.09 25.16
C SER A 379 13.75 -0.14 26.10
N HIS A 380 12.83 -0.23 27.06
CA HIS A 380 12.60 -1.45 27.85
C HIS A 380 11.35 -2.16 27.32
N ARG A 381 11.51 -3.43 26.95
CA ARG A 381 10.42 -4.32 26.52
C ARG A 381 9.55 -4.71 27.71
N HIS A 382 8.21 -4.66 27.59
CA HIS A 382 7.29 -5.67 28.14
C HIS A 382 5.87 -5.57 27.55
N SER A 383 5.17 -6.72 27.54
CA SER A 383 3.72 -6.94 27.33
C SER A 383 3.11 -7.03 25.91
N MET A 384 3.90 -7.06 24.83
CA MET A 384 3.33 -7.21 23.46
C MET A 384 3.18 -8.68 22.99
N LEU A 385 3.95 -9.60 23.58
CA LEU A 385 4.14 -10.96 23.07
C LEU A 385 2.87 -11.82 23.13
N GLU A 386 2.04 -11.69 24.16
CA GLU A 386 0.83 -12.53 24.31
C GLU A 386 -0.28 -12.12 23.35
N SER A 387 -0.54 -10.81 23.19
CA SER A 387 -1.54 -10.30 22.24
C SER A 387 -1.09 -10.46 20.78
N LEU A 388 0.20 -10.30 20.47
CA LEU A 388 0.75 -10.66 19.16
C LEU A 388 0.60 -12.16 18.87
N THR A 389 0.76 -13.01 19.88
CA THR A 389 0.54 -14.46 19.73
C THR A 389 -0.93 -14.76 19.43
N HIS A 390 -1.88 -14.07 20.06
CA HIS A 390 -3.31 -14.21 19.75
C HIS A 390 -3.67 -13.70 18.36
N LEU A 391 -3.15 -12.53 17.95
CA LEU A 391 -3.34 -11.99 16.60
C LEU A 391 -2.75 -12.91 15.52
N LEU A 392 -1.54 -13.43 15.74
CA LEU A 392 -0.92 -14.42 14.85
C LEU A 392 -1.73 -15.71 14.78
N ASN A 393 -2.24 -16.20 15.90
CA ASN A 393 -3.10 -17.39 15.94
C ASN A 393 -4.46 -17.15 15.27
N ALA A 394 -5.05 -15.97 15.38
CA ALA A 394 -6.31 -15.61 14.72
C ALA A 394 -6.12 -15.51 13.20
N VAL A 395 -5.05 -14.85 12.74
CA VAL A 395 -4.67 -14.81 11.32
C VAL A 395 -4.37 -16.22 10.78
N GLN A 396 -3.72 -17.07 11.58
CA GLN A 396 -3.45 -18.47 11.21
C GLN A 396 -4.74 -19.30 11.14
N ALA A 397 -5.63 -19.18 12.13
CA ALA A 397 -6.93 -19.85 12.15
C ALA A 397 -7.84 -19.39 11.01
N GLU A 398 -7.75 -18.12 10.62
CA GLU A 398 -8.46 -17.57 9.46
C GLU A 398 -7.84 -18.05 8.13
N SER A 399 -6.52 -18.19 8.05
CA SER A 399 -5.88 -18.88 6.93
C SER A 399 -6.32 -20.34 6.84
N ASP A 400 -6.52 -21.02 7.98
CA ASP A 400 -6.98 -22.40 8.03
C ASP A 400 -8.49 -22.51 7.77
N HIS A 401 -9.30 -21.53 8.17
CA HIS A 401 -10.71 -21.40 7.80
C HIS A 401 -10.88 -21.09 6.30
N ASN A 402 -10.04 -20.24 5.72
CA ASN A 402 -9.96 -20.03 4.28
C ASN A 402 -9.56 -21.32 3.54
N ARG A 403 -8.69 -22.16 4.12
CA ARG A 403 -8.44 -23.52 3.61
C ARG A 403 -9.64 -24.44 3.73
N GLN A 404 -10.49 -24.26 4.74
CA GLN A 404 -11.73 -25.01 4.90
C GLN A 404 -12.83 -24.52 3.93
N LEU A 405 -12.95 -23.21 3.68
CA LEU A 405 -13.78 -22.63 2.61
C LEU A 405 -13.29 -23.09 1.22
N LEU A 406 -11.98 -23.24 1.02
CA LEU A 406 -11.40 -23.89 -0.17
C LEU A 406 -11.86 -25.37 -0.33
N SER A 407 -12.23 -26.05 0.76
CA SER A 407 -12.78 -27.41 0.73
C SER A 407 -14.26 -27.45 0.33
N GLU A 408 -15.03 -26.41 0.67
CA GLU A 408 -16.39 -26.17 0.16
C GLU A 408 -16.35 -25.72 -1.31
N GLY A 409 -15.29 -25.00 -1.70
CA GLY A 409 -14.95 -24.62 -3.07
C GLY A 409 -14.51 -25.77 -3.98
N LEU A 410 -14.78 -27.04 -3.66
CA LEU A 410 -14.57 -28.18 -4.55
C LEU A 410 -15.84 -28.58 -5.32
N ILE A 411 -17.00 -28.00 -5.00
CA ILE A 411 -18.29 -28.30 -5.65
C ILE A 411 -18.69 -27.12 -6.56
N ASP A 412 -19.29 -27.43 -7.71
CA ASP A 412 -19.88 -26.45 -8.61
C ASP A 412 -21.30 -26.11 -8.15
N GLU A 413 -21.58 -24.84 -7.85
CA GLU A 413 -22.84 -24.39 -7.27
C GLU A 413 -24.06 -24.63 -8.16
N VAL A 414 -23.88 -24.60 -9.48
CA VAL A 414 -24.99 -24.78 -10.42
C VAL A 414 -25.35 -26.26 -10.52
N THR A 415 -24.38 -27.15 -10.68
CA THR A 415 -24.64 -28.54 -11.03
C THR A 415 -24.58 -29.50 -9.84
N GLY A 416 -23.99 -29.07 -8.71
CA GLY A 416 -23.84 -29.88 -7.49
C GLY A 416 -22.81 -31.00 -7.60
N ILE A 417 -22.03 -31.04 -8.68
CA ILE A 417 -20.93 -32.00 -8.89
C ILE A 417 -19.59 -31.32 -8.59
N LYS A 418 -18.50 -32.08 -8.47
CA LYS A 418 -17.18 -31.49 -8.21
C LYS A 418 -16.76 -30.53 -9.33
N ASN A 419 -16.15 -29.40 -8.97
CA ASN A 419 -15.64 -28.41 -9.91
C ASN A 419 -14.19 -28.73 -10.36
N ARG A 420 -13.55 -27.82 -11.10
CA ARG A 420 -12.16 -27.98 -11.57
C ARG A 420 -11.17 -28.28 -10.45
N LEU A 421 -11.30 -27.64 -9.29
CA LEU A 421 -10.41 -27.88 -8.15
C LEU A 421 -10.63 -29.29 -7.58
N GLY A 422 -11.89 -29.73 -7.52
CA GLY A 422 -12.25 -31.10 -7.15
C GLY A 422 -11.65 -32.15 -8.08
N LEU A 423 -11.65 -31.90 -9.39
CA LEU A 423 -11.01 -32.76 -10.40
C LEU A 423 -9.50 -32.88 -10.18
N LEU A 424 -8.81 -31.74 -10.02
CA LEU A 424 -7.36 -31.72 -9.83
C LEU A 424 -6.94 -32.41 -8.53
N SER A 425 -7.75 -32.26 -7.47
CA SER A 425 -7.55 -32.97 -6.21
C SER A 425 -7.68 -34.49 -6.41
N ASP A 426 -8.76 -34.96 -7.03
CA ASP A 426 -8.99 -36.39 -7.24
C ASP A 426 -7.92 -37.02 -8.14
N MET A 427 -7.45 -36.31 -9.18
CA MET A 427 -6.37 -36.74 -10.05
C MET A 427 -5.05 -37.01 -9.29
N LYS A 428 -4.74 -36.21 -8.26
CA LYS A 428 -3.52 -36.41 -7.43
C LYS A 428 -3.57 -37.70 -6.62
N THR A 429 -4.75 -38.25 -6.34
CA THR A 429 -4.93 -39.48 -5.56
C THR A 429 -4.81 -40.77 -6.42
N ILE A 430 -4.62 -40.63 -7.74
CA ILE A 430 -4.50 -41.76 -8.66
C ILE A 430 -3.03 -42.10 -8.87
N ASN A 431 -2.62 -43.29 -8.41
CA ASN A 431 -1.32 -43.86 -8.73
C ASN A 431 -1.41 -44.58 -10.09
N GLY A 432 -0.72 -44.07 -11.12
CA GLY A 432 -0.63 -44.71 -12.44
C GLY A 432 -1.07 -43.82 -13.60
N SER A 433 -1.42 -44.44 -14.74
CA SER A 433 -1.95 -43.70 -15.90
C SER A 433 -3.39 -43.29 -15.64
N VAL A 434 -3.67 -41.99 -15.75
CA VAL A 434 -5.00 -41.41 -15.66
C VAL A 434 -5.54 -41.24 -17.07
N SER A 435 -6.81 -41.58 -17.29
CA SER A 435 -7.56 -41.21 -18.50
C SER A 435 -8.50 -40.06 -18.15
N LEU A 436 -8.45 -38.98 -18.92
CA LEU A 436 -9.31 -37.83 -18.76
C LEU A 436 -10.00 -37.50 -20.07
N THR A 437 -11.32 -37.32 -20.02
CA THR A 437 -12.10 -36.85 -21.15
C THR A 437 -12.78 -35.54 -20.80
N LEU A 438 -12.56 -34.50 -21.60
CA LEU A 438 -13.27 -33.23 -21.50
C LEU A 438 -14.39 -33.19 -22.53
N ILE A 439 -15.55 -32.69 -22.14
CA ILE A 439 -16.76 -32.60 -22.96
C ILE A 439 -17.24 -31.14 -22.94
N ASN A 440 -17.54 -30.56 -24.09
CA ASN A 440 -18.08 -29.21 -24.22
C ASN A 440 -19.42 -29.24 -24.96
N ILE A 441 -20.41 -28.49 -24.46
CA ILE A 441 -21.70 -28.31 -25.14
C ILE A 441 -21.53 -27.27 -26.27
N LYS A 442 -21.69 -27.69 -27.53
CA LYS A 442 -21.53 -26.78 -28.67
C LYS A 442 -22.63 -25.72 -28.67
N GLN A 443 -22.23 -24.48 -28.97
CA GLN A 443 -23.14 -23.34 -29.09
C GLN A 443 -23.98 -23.07 -27.83
N PHE A 444 -23.49 -23.41 -26.63
CA PHE A 444 -24.20 -23.12 -25.38
C PHE A 444 -24.51 -21.62 -25.20
N SER A 445 -23.63 -20.75 -25.70
CA SER A 445 -23.88 -19.30 -25.75
C SER A 445 -25.16 -18.95 -26.52
N ASN A 446 -25.52 -19.67 -27.59
CA ASN A 446 -26.78 -19.45 -28.29
C ASN A 446 -27.97 -19.83 -27.39
N VAL A 447 -27.88 -20.92 -26.63
CA VAL A 447 -28.92 -21.29 -25.67
C VAL A 447 -29.13 -20.17 -24.64
N ASN A 448 -28.06 -19.63 -24.09
CA ASN A 448 -28.14 -18.48 -23.17
C ASN A 448 -28.72 -17.23 -23.85
N ASN A 449 -28.35 -16.96 -25.10
CA ASN A 449 -28.84 -15.78 -25.82
C ASN A 449 -30.33 -15.89 -26.18
N TYR A 450 -30.83 -17.09 -26.51
CA TYR A 450 -32.23 -17.29 -26.89
C TYR A 450 -33.17 -17.47 -25.70
N TYR A 451 -32.73 -18.17 -24.65
CA TYR A 451 -33.59 -18.59 -23.53
C TYR A 451 -33.19 -17.99 -22.17
N GLY A 452 -32.07 -17.27 -22.11
CA GLY A 452 -31.54 -16.66 -20.89
C GLY A 452 -30.67 -17.60 -20.05
N TYR A 453 -29.82 -17.02 -19.19
CA TYR A 453 -28.86 -17.75 -18.35
C TYR A 453 -29.51 -18.74 -17.38
N GLN A 454 -30.67 -18.41 -16.79
CA GLN A 454 -31.38 -19.32 -15.88
C GLN A 454 -31.80 -20.62 -16.57
N PHE A 455 -32.19 -20.53 -17.84
CA PHE A 455 -32.52 -21.70 -18.65
C PHE A 455 -31.26 -22.51 -18.97
N GLY A 456 -30.16 -21.83 -19.32
CA GLY A 456 -28.85 -22.45 -19.49
C GLY A 456 -28.38 -23.23 -18.26
N ASP A 457 -28.55 -22.67 -17.06
CA ASP A 457 -28.22 -23.33 -15.80
C ASP A 457 -29.07 -24.59 -15.55
N LYS A 458 -30.36 -24.56 -15.89
CA LYS A 458 -31.22 -25.76 -15.84
C LYS A 458 -30.73 -26.82 -16.84
N LEU A 459 -30.34 -26.41 -18.05
CA LEU A 459 -29.77 -27.34 -19.03
C LEU A 459 -28.49 -27.98 -18.50
N LEU A 460 -27.58 -27.20 -17.90
CA LEU A 460 -26.35 -27.71 -17.29
C LEU A 460 -26.64 -28.71 -16.15
N LYS A 461 -27.63 -28.43 -15.30
CA LYS A 461 -28.07 -29.34 -14.23
C LYS A 461 -28.58 -30.67 -14.78
N VAL A 462 -29.44 -30.65 -15.79
CA VAL A 462 -29.99 -31.88 -16.38
C VAL A 462 -28.93 -32.64 -17.17
N PHE A 463 -28.05 -31.93 -17.89
CA PHE A 463 -26.92 -32.51 -18.59
C PHE A 463 -25.96 -33.21 -17.61
N ALA A 464 -25.60 -32.55 -16.51
CA ALA A 464 -24.76 -33.13 -15.46
C ALA A 464 -25.36 -34.42 -14.87
N LYS A 465 -26.65 -34.43 -14.53
CA LYS A 465 -27.34 -35.62 -14.02
C LYS A 465 -27.33 -36.76 -15.03
N LYS A 466 -27.62 -36.48 -16.30
CA LYS A 466 -27.62 -37.49 -17.36
C LYS A 466 -26.22 -38.07 -17.56
N LEU A 467 -25.20 -37.21 -17.55
CA LEU A 467 -23.79 -37.60 -17.65
C LEU A 467 -23.36 -38.49 -16.46
N GLN A 468 -23.77 -38.14 -15.23
CA GLN A 468 -23.52 -38.97 -14.04
C GLN A 468 -24.16 -40.35 -14.11
N ILE A 469 -25.37 -40.46 -14.68
CA ILE A 469 -26.06 -41.75 -14.89
C ILE A 469 -25.28 -42.61 -15.90
N CYS A 470 -24.76 -42.01 -16.98
CA CYS A 470 -24.00 -42.73 -18.00
C CYS A 470 -22.63 -43.20 -17.51
N VAL A 471 -21.97 -42.45 -16.63
CA VAL A 471 -20.58 -42.70 -16.20
C VAL A 471 -20.49 -43.47 -14.87
N GLY A 472 -21.42 -43.23 -13.94
CA GLY A 472 -21.31 -43.66 -12.54
C GLY A 472 -20.65 -42.57 -11.67
N HIS A 473 -21.31 -42.23 -10.55
CA HIS A 473 -20.84 -41.23 -9.58
C HIS A 473 -19.63 -41.75 -8.79
N PRO A 474 -18.55 -40.98 -8.50
CA PRO A 474 -18.36 -39.52 -8.61
C PRO A 474 -17.48 -39.06 -9.79
N HIS A 475 -17.35 -39.83 -10.86
CA HIS A 475 -16.33 -39.59 -11.91
C HIS A 475 -16.62 -38.44 -12.88
N VAL A 476 -17.55 -37.53 -12.54
CA VAL A 476 -18.01 -36.44 -13.40
C VAL A 476 -17.80 -35.10 -12.69
N TYR A 477 -17.23 -34.14 -13.42
CA TYR A 477 -16.85 -32.83 -12.91
C TYR A 477 -17.33 -31.73 -13.86
N ARG A 478 -17.61 -30.53 -13.34
CA ARG A 478 -17.82 -29.33 -14.15
C ARG A 478 -16.56 -28.46 -14.08
N VAL A 479 -15.94 -28.22 -15.23
CA VAL A 479 -14.63 -27.55 -15.29
C VAL A 479 -14.78 -26.04 -15.39
N SER A 480 -15.65 -25.58 -16.28
CA SER A 480 -15.94 -24.17 -16.50
C SER A 480 -17.12 -24.02 -17.46
N GLY A 481 -18.06 -23.10 -17.19
CA GLY A 481 -19.13 -22.77 -18.13
C GLY A 481 -19.93 -23.99 -18.62
N ASP A 482 -19.73 -24.34 -19.88
CA ASP A 482 -20.35 -25.43 -20.63
C ASP A 482 -19.44 -26.67 -20.81
N GLU A 483 -18.33 -26.73 -20.06
CA GLU A 483 -17.35 -27.81 -20.08
C GLU A 483 -17.43 -28.73 -18.87
N PHE A 484 -17.48 -30.03 -19.15
CA PHE A 484 -17.51 -31.13 -18.19
C PHE A 484 -16.27 -32.01 -18.36
N ALA A 485 -15.91 -32.75 -17.32
CA ALA A 485 -14.85 -33.75 -17.37
C ALA A 485 -15.32 -35.11 -16.84
N ILE A 486 -14.80 -36.17 -17.45
CA ILE A 486 -14.93 -37.55 -16.98
C ILE A 486 -13.53 -38.06 -16.63
N LEU A 487 -13.36 -38.53 -15.41
CA LEU A 487 -12.13 -39.16 -14.93
C LEU A 487 -12.27 -40.69 -15.01
N GLY A 488 -11.43 -41.35 -15.80
CA GLY A 488 -11.50 -42.79 -16.03
C GLY A 488 -11.34 -43.63 -14.76
N SER A 489 -12.01 -44.79 -14.70
CA SER A 489 -11.99 -45.67 -13.54
C SER A 489 -10.67 -46.43 -13.41
N LYS A 490 -10.17 -46.58 -12.17
CA LYS A 490 -8.98 -47.41 -11.85
C LYS A 490 -9.16 -48.89 -12.14
N SER A 491 -10.40 -49.37 -12.22
CA SER A 491 -10.73 -50.80 -12.41
C SER A 491 -10.80 -51.24 -13.88
N GLN A 492 -10.74 -50.31 -14.83
CA GLN A 492 -10.94 -50.57 -16.25
C GLN A 492 -9.65 -50.42 -17.06
N SER A 493 -9.50 -51.22 -18.11
CA SER A 493 -8.39 -51.05 -19.06
C SER A 493 -8.51 -49.73 -19.84
N SER A 494 -7.43 -49.26 -20.47
CA SER A 494 -7.47 -48.04 -21.30
C SER A 494 -8.41 -48.19 -22.51
N GLN A 495 -8.51 -49.41 -23.04
CA GLN A 495 -9.41 -49.75 -24.14
C GLN A 495 -10.88 -49.74 -23.69
N GLU A 496 -11.20 -50.30 -22.53
CA GLU A 496 -12.56 -50.25 -21.96
C GLU A 496 -13.01 -48.82 -21.66
N ASN A 497 -12.15 -48.00 -21.04
CA ASN A 497 -12.44 -46.59 -20.81
C ASN A 497 -12.74 -45.86 -22.13
N ARG A 498 -11.97 -46.16 -23.19
CA ARG A 498 -12.17 -45.60 -24.52
C ARG A 498 -13.51 -46.00 -25.14
N GLU A 499 -13.87 -47.29 -25.10
CA GLU A 499 -15.14 -47.80 -25.62
C GLU A 499 -16.34 -47.24 -24.85
N ASN A 500 -16.21 -47.10 -23.53
CA ASN A 500 -17.21 -46.43 -22.69
C ASN A 500 -17.40 -44.97 -23.10
N ILE A 501 -16.31 -44.21 -23.28
CA ILE A 501 -16.40 -42.80 -23.70
C ILE A 501 -17.03 -42.66 -25.10
N ILE A 502 -16.70 -43.54 -26.04
CA ILE A 502 -17.35 -43.56 -27.37
C ILE A 502 -18.85 -43.81 -27.25
N THR A 503 -19.24 -44.76 -26.39
CA THR A 503 -20.65 -45.11 -26.15
C THR A 503 -21.40 -43.95 -25.48
N ILE A 504 -20.81 -43.33 -24.45
CA ILE A 504 -21.36 -42.16 -23.75
C ILE A 504 -21.53 -41.00 -24.74
N PHE A 505 -20.52 -40.73 -25.57
CA PHE A 505 -20.60 -39.67 -26.58
C PHE A 505 -21.71 -39.93 -27.60
N ALA A 506 -21.80 -41.17 -28.12
CA ALA A 506 -22.85 -41.53 -29.08
C ALA A 506 -24.27 -41.44 -28.49
N TYR A 507 -24.42 -41.63 -27.19
CA TYR A 507 -25.70 -41.48 -26.49
C TYR A 507 -26.07 -40.02 -26.20
N LEU A 508 -25.09 -39.15 -25.97
CA LEU A 508 -25.30 -37.76 -25.56
C LEU A 508 -25.27 -36.76 -26.72
N ASP A 509 -24.51 -37.03 -27.78
CA ASP A 509 -24.42 -36.13 -28.93
C ASP A 509 -25.70 -36.16 -29.76
N GLY A 510 -26.30 -34.99 -29.98
CA GLY A 510 -27.60 -34.86 -30.64
C GLY A 510 -28.77 -35.33 -29.78
N CYS A 511 -28.55 -35.55 -28.47
CA CYS A 511 -29.61 -35.98 -27.57
C CYS A 511 -30.54 -34.82 -27.21
N SER A 512 -31.84 -35.10 -27.06
CA SER A 512 -32.81 -34.10 -26.61
C SER A 512 -32.87 -34.00 -25.09
N PHE A 513 -33.08 -32.78 -24.62
CA PHE A 513 -33.25 -32.41 -23.22
C PHE A 513 -34.53 -31.60 -23.08
N ILE A 514 -35.43 -32.04 -22.22
CA ILE A 514 -36.66 -31.32 -21.88
C ILE A 514 -36.37 -30.43 -20.69
N ILE A 515 -36.44 -29.11 -20.90
CA ILE A 515 -36.25 -28.09 -19.86
C ILE A 515 -37.52 -27.25 -19.81
N ASP A 516 -38.19 -27.27 -18.66
CA ASP A 516 -39.54 -26.70 -18.46
C ASP A 516 -40.54 -27.29 -19.49
N THR A 517 -40.85 -26.57 -20.57
CA THR A 517 -41.75 -26.99 -21.65
C THR A 517 -41.09 -27.10 -23.03
N HIS A 518 -39.77 -26.88 -23.12
CA HIS A 518 -39.03 -26.86 -24.39
C HIS A 518 -38.14 -28.10 -24.54
N GLU A 519 -38.14 -28.69 -25.73
CA GLU A 519 -37.21 -29.76 -26.11
C GLU A 519 -36.04 -29.16 -26.91
N ILE A 520 -34.81 -29.36 -26.43
CA ILE A 520 -33.59 -28.84 -27.07
C ILE A 520 -32.64 -29.99 -27.36
N PHE A 521 -32.13 -30.01 -28.59
CA PHE A 521 -31.08 -30.93 -29.01
C PHE A 521 -29.72 -30.34 -28.71
N VAL A 522 -28.91 -31.08 -27.96
CA VAL A 522 -27.55 -30.65 -27.59
C VAL A 522 -26.53 -31.43 -28.38
N ASN A 523 -25.65 -30.73 -29.08
CA ASN A 523 -24.44 -31.31 -29.65
C ASN A 523 -23.25 -31.10 -28.74
N ILE A 524 -22.34 -32.07 -28.71
CA ILE A 524 -21.15 -32.01 -27.86
C ILE A 524 -19.86 -32.17 -28.68
N ALA A 525 -18.77 -31.59 -28.17
CA ALA A 525 -17.41 -31.92 -28.57
C ALA A 525 -16.73 -32.64 -27.41
N ALA A 526 -15.90 -33.64 -27.69
CA ALA A 526 -15.15 -34.34 -26.64
C ALA A 526 -13.69 -34.59 -27.05
N GLY A 527 -12.79 -34.31 -26.11
CA GLY A 527 -11.36 -34.55 -26.22
C GLY A 527 -10.89 -35.45 -25.09
N SER A 528 -10.19 -36.54 -25.42
CA SER A 528 -9.75 -37.53 -24.43
C SER A 528 -8.24 -37.75 -24.52
N ALA A 529 -7.59 -37.94 -23.37
CA ALA A 529 -6.16 -38.25 -23.30
C ALA A 529 -5.86 -39.19 -22.12
N SER A 530 -4.82 -40.00 -22.27
CA SER A 530 -4.30 -40.85 -21.18
C SER A 530 -2.82 -40.53 -20.89
N ALA A 531 -2.47 -40.21 -19.64
CA ALA A 531 -1.07 -40.02 -19.23
C ALA A 531 -0.83 -40.28 -17.73
N LYS A 532 0.43 -40.51 -17.34
CA LYS A 532 0.84 -40.85 -15.96
C LYS A 532 0.99 -39.65 -15.01
N ASN A 533 0.75 -38.42 -15.47
CA ASN A 533 0.96 -37.21 -14.68
C ASN A 533 -0.12 -36.15 -15.00
N LEU A 534 -0.06 -35.01 -14.29
CA LEU A 534 -0.98 -33.89 -14.46
C LEU A 534 -1.03 -33.31 -15.89
N MET A 535 -0.08 -33.65 -16.78
CA MET A 535 -0.14 -33.24 -18.19
C MET A 535 -1.38 -33.78 -18.91
N VAL A 536 -1.99 -34.88 -18.41
CA VAL A 536 -3.22 -35.44 -19.01
C VAL A 536 -4.33 -34.40 -19.16
N TYR A 537 -4.42 -33.44 -18.22
CA TYR A 537 -5.39 -32.36 -18.27
C TYR A 537 -5.17 -31.44 -19.50
N ASN A 538 -3.91 -31.06 -19.73
CA ASN A 538 -3.55 -30.24 -20.89
C ASN A 538 -3.70 -31.01 -22.20
N LEU A 539 -3.35 -32.30 -22.22
CA LEU A 539 -3.50 -33.14 -23.41
C LEU A 539 -4.98 -33.32 -23.81
N ALA A 540 -5.88 -33.51 -22.82
CA ALA A 540 -7.30 -33.62 -23.06
C ALA A 540 -7.91 -32.29 -23.58
N HIS A 541 -7.44 -31.14 -23.07
CA HIS A 541 -7.84 -29.81 -23.56
C HIS A 541 -7.42 -29.58 -25.01
N ILE A 542 -6.21 -30.02 -25.38
CA ILE A 542 -5.71 -29.91 -26.74
C ILE A 542 -6.55 -30.79 -27.68
N ALA A 543 -6.88 -32.01 -27.28
CA ALA A 543 -7.79 -32.87 -28.03
C ALA A 543 -9.20 -32.26 -28.16
N LEU A 544 -9.70 -31.62 -27.10
CA LEU A 544 -11.01 -30.97 -27.10
C LEU A 544 -11.04 -29.78 -28.04
N LYS A 545 -9.99 -28.96 -28.06
CA LYS A 545 -9.88 -27.83 -28.99
C LYS A 545 -9.98 -28.30 -30.45
N GLU A 546 -9.27 -29.37 -30.80
CA GLU A 546 -9.36 -29.95 -32.13
C GLU A 546 -10.76 -30.53 -32.43
N ALA A 547 -11.41 -31.15 -31.43
CA ALA A 547 -12.78 -31.66 -31.54
C ALA A 547 -13.82 -30.55 -31.74
N LYS A 548 -13.52 -29.31 -31.32
CA LYS A 548 -14.36 -28.13 -31.58
C LYS A 548 -14.18 -27.63 -33.02
N GLU A 549 -12.96 -27.66 -33.54
CA GLU A 549 -12.62 -27.18 -34.90
C GLU A 549 -13.03 -28.18 -36.01
N ARG A 550 -13.05 -29.49 -35.72
CA ARG A 550 -13.50 -30.53 -36.64
C ARG A 550 -14.96 -30.95 -36.36
N GLN A 551 -15.75 -31.19 -37.40
CA GLN A 551 -17.04 -31.86 -37.24
C GLN A 551 -16.82 -33.37 -37.19
N GLY A 552 -17.01 -34.01 -36.02
CA GLY A 552 -16.87 -35.46 -35.88
C GLY A 552 -16.69 -35.94 -34.43
N LYS A 553 -16.58 -37.28 -34.29
CA LYS A 553 -16.48 -38.09 -33.05
C LYS A 553 -15.46 -37.57 -32.03
N VAL A 554 -15.50 -38.11 -30.81
CA VAL A 554 -14.48 -37.92 -29.76
C VAL A 554 -13.06 -37.95 -30.35
N ILE A 555 -12.28 -36.90 -30.14
CA ILE A 555 -10.87 -36.87 -30.51
C ILE A 555 -10.06 -37.44 -29.36
N PHE A 556 -9.36 -38.53 -29.62
CA PHE A 556 -8.37 -39.08 -28.70
C PHE A 556 -7.01 -38.49 -29.05
N TYR A 557 -6.38 -37.79 -28.11
CA TYR A 557 -5.04 -37.24 -28.27
C TYR A 557 -4.04 -38.31 -28.76
N ASP A 558 -4.19 -39.54 -28.26
CA ASP A 558 -3.35 -40.67 -28.60
C ASP A 558 -3.39 -41.05 -30.10
N ASP A 559 -4.39 -40.60 -30.86
CA ASP A 559 -4.55 -40.91 -32.28
C ASP A 559 -4.26 -39.73 -33.22
N ASN A 560 -4.15 -38.49 -32.69
CA ASN A 560 -4.05 -37.29 -33.52
C ASN A 560 -2.60 -36.84 -33.74
N ILE A 561 -2.02 -37.30 -34.85
CA ILE A 561 -0.60 -37.09 -35.22
C ILE A 561 -0.26 -35.59 -35.32
N THR A 562 -1.12 -34.74 -35.88
CA THR A 562 -0.83 -33.30 -36.08
C THR A 562 -0.77 -32.52 -34.76
N LEU A 563 -1.64 -32.83 -33.79
CA LEU A 563 -1.60 -32.26 -32.44
C LEU A 563 -0.37 -32.74 -31.67
N LYS A 564 -0.05 -34.03 -31.81
CA LYS A 564 1.22 -34.58 -31.32
C LYS A 564 2.40 -33.81 -31.92
N THR A 565 2.39 -33.45 -33.20
CA THR A 565 3.48 -32.67 -33.85
C THR A 565 3.65 -31.26 -33.27
N LYS A 566 2.58 -30.53 -32.96
CA LYS A 566 2.69 -29.17 -32.40
C LYS A 566 3.22 -29.17 -30.96
N ILE A 567 2.80 -30.13 -30.14
CA ILE A 567 3.34 -30.34 -28.78
C ILE A 567 4.75 -30.92 -28.86
N GLN A 568 5.00 -31.86 -29.77
CA GLN A 568 6.34 -32.34 -30.08
C GLN A 568 7.21 -31.15 -30.41
N ASN A 569 6.79 -30.15 -31.20
CA ASN A 569 7.62 -28.97 -31.48
C ASN A 569 7.96 -28.17 -30.22
N ASN A 570 7.05 -28.03 -29.26
CA ASN A 570 7.36 -27.37 -27.97
C ASN A 570 8.29 -28.22 -27.09
N ILE A 571 8.05 -29.53 -27.00
CA ILE A 571 8.93 -30.48 -26.30
C ILE A 571 10.30 -30.56 -26.98
N LEU A 572 10.34 -30.50 -28.31
CA LEU A 572 11.53 -30.49 -29.14
C LEU A 572 12.29 -29.18 -28.91
N MET A 573 11.62 -28.04 -28.86
CA MET A 573 12.27 -26.76 -28.53
C MET A 573 12.85 -26.78 -27.11
N LEU A 574 12.13 -27.32 -26.13
CA LEU A 574 12.68 -27.52 -24.77
C LEU A 574 13.85 -28.51 -24.76
N GLY A 575 13.76 -29.58 -25.55
CA GLY A 575 14.86 -30.51 -25.78
C GLY A 575 16.08 -29.81 -26.39
N LYS A 576 15.86 -28.95 -27.39
CA LYS A 576 16.87 -28.14 -28.05
C LYS A 576 17.52 -27.15 -27.07
N ILE A 577 16.74 -26.46 -26.24
CA ILE A 577 17.28 -25.55 -25.20
C ILE A 577 18.14 -26.35 -24.20
N LYS A 578 17.65 -27.49 -23.71
CA LYS A 578 18.39 -28.32 -22.75
C LYS A 578 19.67 -28.92 -23.35
N SER A 579 19.61 -29.40 -24.60
CA SER A 579 20.79 -29.90 -25.31
C SER A 579 21.75 -28.76 -25.61
N ALA A 580 21.29 -27.61 -26.09
CA ALA A 580 22.14 -26.47 -26.36
C ALA A 580 22.82 -25.92 -25.09
N LEU A 581 22.15 -25.96 -23.93
CA LEU A 581 22.77 -25.68 -22.63
C LEU A 581 23.87 -26.69 -22.30
N LYS A 582 23.59 -27.99 -22.45
CA LYS A 582 24.55 -29.06 -22.17
C LYS A 582 25.77 -29.04 -23.09
N ASP A 583 25.55 -28.74 -24.36
CA ASP A 583 26.55 -28.79 -25.43
C ASP A 583 27.22 -27.41 -25.67
N ASP A 584 26.99 -26.45 -24.76
CA ASP A 584 27.58 -25.10 -24.77
C ASP A 584 27.27 -24.27 -26.04
N ARG A 585 26.11 -24.51 -26.67
CA ARG A 585 25.67 -23.92 -27.94
C ARG A 585 24.92 -22.59 -27.82
N PHE A 586 24.81 -22.03 -26.63
CA PHE A 586 24.39 -20.64 -26.44
C PHE A 586 25.62 -19.74 -26.49
N LEU A 587 25.61 -18.75 -27.39
CA LEU A 587 26.75 -17.87 -27.63
C LEU A 587 26.34 -16.40 -27.55
N PRO A 588 27.20 -15.53 -26.99
CA PRO A 588 27.00 -14.09 -27.08
C PRO A 588 27.28 -13.61 -28.50
N TYR A 589 26.35 -12.87 -29.06
CA TYR A 589 26.54 -12.03 -30.24
C TYR A 589 26.63 -10.58 -29.76
N PHE A 590 27.37 -9.76 -30.49
CA PHE A 590 27.68 -8.40 -30.10
C PHE A 590 27.11 -7.44 -31.13
N GLN A 591 26.41 -6.41 -30.68
CA GLN A 591 25.95 -5.33 -31.54
C GLN A 591 26.64 -4.01 -31.12
N GLY A 592 27.25 -3.33 -32.08
CA GLY A 592 27.94 -2.07 -31.83
C GLY A 592 26.98 -0.93 -31.52
N ILE A 593 27.29 -0.16 -30.48
CA ILE A 593 26.63 1.10 -30.14
C ILE A 593 27.60 2.24 -30.47
N VAL A 594 27.17 3.17 -31.31
CA VAL A 594 27.99 4.25 -31.84
C VAL A 594 27.86 5.53 -31.04
N ASP A 595 28.94 6.29 -30.93
CA ASP A 595 28.93 7.67 -30.43
C ASP A 595 28.43 8.60 -31.54
N ASN A 596 27.37 9.36 -31.25
CA ASN A 596 26.71 10.19 -32.26
C ASN A 596 27.58 11.35 -32.75
N LYS A 597 28.62 11.74 -32.00
CA LYS A 597 29.57 12.78 -32.41
C LYS A 597 30.67 12.22 -33.30
N THR A 598 31.21 11.04 -32.98
CA THR A 598 32.36 10.47 -33.72
C THR A 598 31.95 9.49 -34.81
N ARG A 599 30.73 8.95 -34.74
CA ARG A 599 30.23 7.81 -35.52
C ARG A 599 31.06 6.54 -35.38
N CYS A 600 31.88 6.43 -34.33
CA CYS A 600 32.65 5.21 -34.04
C CYS A 600 31.91 4.35 -33.01
N ILE A 601 32.05 3.03 -33.12
CA ILE A 601 31.57 2.09 -32.11
C ILE A 601 32.39 2.30 -30.83
N VAL A 602 31.72 2.56 -29.71
CA VAL A 602 32.36 2.80 -28.41
C VAL A 602 32.08 1.70 -27.39
N LYS A 603 31.00 0.94 -27.60
CA LYS A 603 30.58 -0.16 -26.72
C LYS A 603 29.77 -1.20 -27.49
N TYR A 604 29.57 -2.37 -26.89
CA TYR A 604 28.83 -3.48 -27.48
C TYR A 604 27.72 -3.99 -26.57
N GLU A 605 26.52 -4.21 -27.11
CA GLU A 605 25.48 -4.97 -26.40
C GLU A 605 25.68 -6.48 -26.63
N SER A 606 25.63 -7.27 -25.55
CA SER A 606 25.82 -8.72 -25.59
C SER A 606 24.48 -9.44 -25.64
N LEU A 607 24.12 -9.92 -26.82
CA LEU A 607 22.84 -10.54 -27.13
C LEU A 607 22.97 -12.06 -27.23
N ILE A 608 22.14 -12.79 -26.48
CA ILE A 608 22.17 -14.26 -26.53
C ILE A 608 21.66 -14.79 -27.88
N ARG A 609 22.33 -15.81 -28.41
CA ARG A 609 21.88 -16.62 -29.56
C ARG A 609 22.01 -18.10 -29.23
N MET A 610 21.08 -18.90 -29.75
CA MET A 610 21.14 -20.36 -29.67
C MET A 610 21.57 -20.91 -31.02
N ILE A 611 22.63 -21.73 -31.05
CA ILE A 611 23.04 -22.45 -32.25
C ILE A 611 22.33 -23.80 -32.23
N ASP A 612 21.47 -24.06 -33.21
CA ASP A 612 20.78 -25.34 -33.38
C ASP A 612 21.75 -26.43 -33.88
N GLU A 613 21.34 -27.70 -33.88
CA GLU A 613 22.23 -28.84 -34.21
C GLU A 613 22.75 -28.81 -35.65
N ASP A 614 21.97 -28.20 -36.55
CA ASP A 614 22.31 -27.99 -37.96
C ASP A 614 23.18 -26.74 -38.19
N GLY A 615 23.53 -26.00 -37.13
CA GLY A 615 24.30 -24.75 -37.20
C GLY A 615 23.44 -23.49 -37.40
N THR A 616 22.10 -23.60 -37.45
CA THR A 616 21.21 -22.45 -37.57
C THR A 616 21.29 -21.57 -36.33
N VAL A 617 21.41 -20.25 -36.53
CA VAL A 617 21.43 -19.27 -35.44
C VAL A 617 20.01 -18.81 -35.14
N LEU A 618 19.56 -19.05 -33.92
CA LEU A 618 18.24 -18.66 -33.44
C LEU A 618 18.35 -17.46 -32.50
N SER A 619 17.51 -16.45 -32.77
CA SER A 619 17.35 -15.27 -31.92
C SER A 619 16.50 -15.58 -30.68
N PRO A 620 16.60 -14.78 -29.60
CA PRO A 620 15.84 -15.00 -28.37
C PRO A 620 14.34 -15.15 -28.59
N TYR A 621 13.77 -14.46 -29.60
CA TYR A 621 12.36 -14.57 -29.98
C TYR A 621 11.85 -16.01 -30.10
N PHE A 622 12.68 -16.95 -30.58
CA PHE A 622 12.26 -18.35 -30.78
C PHE A 622 12.25 -19.18 -29.49
N PHE A 623 13.12 -18.88 -28.52
CA PHE A 623 13.39 -19.77 -27.38
C PHE A 623 13.21 -19.14 -26.00
N LEU A 624 13.30 -17.81 -25.86
CA LEU A 624 13.35 -17.13 -24.57
C LEU A 624 12.07 -17.35 -23.76
N GLU A 625 10.90 -17.21 -24.40
CA GLU A 625 9.60 -17.51 -23.78
C GLU A 625 9.48 -18.96 -23.30
N HIS A 626 10.06 -19.90 -24.05
CA HIS A 626 10.07 -21.31 -23.69
C HIS A 626 11.03 -21.57 -22.51
N ALA A 627 12.15 -20.85 -22.45
CA ALA A 627 13.11 -20.92 -21.35
C ALA A 627 12.54 -20.32 -20.06
N LYS A 628 11.85 -19.16 -20.12
CA LYS A 628 11.15 -18.54 -19.00
C LYS A 628 10.11 -19.50 -18.40
N LYS A 629 9.21 -20.04 -19.24
CA LYS A 629 8.16 -21.01 -18.81
C LYS A 629 8.70 -22.33 -18.24
N SER A 630 10.01 -22.58 -18.36
CA SER A 630 10.65 -23.83 -17.94
C SER A 630 11.71 -23.65 -16.86
N ASN A 631 11.79 -22.46 -16.24
CA ASN A 631 12.79 -22.11 -15.22
C ASN A 631 14.24 -22.34 -15.67
N LEU A 632 14.53 -22.15 -16.96
CA LEU A 632 15.87 -22.26 -17.54
C LEU A 632 16.50 -20.89 -17.81
N TYR A 633 15.78 -19.81 -17.56
CA TYR A 633 16.22 -18.45 -17.88
C TYR A 633 17.48 -18.04 -17.09
N SER A 634 17.48 -18.22 -15.76
CA SER A 634 18.64 -17.88 -14.92
C SER A 634 19.92 -18.61 -15.35
N ALA A 635 19.82 -19.87 -15.76
CA ALA A 635 20.96 -20.61 -16.30
C ALA A 635 21.53 -20.00 -17.59
N LEU A 636 20.66 -19.44 -18.44
CA LEU A 636 21.08 -18.71 -19.64
C LEU A 636 21.74 -17.38 -19.27
N THR A 637 21.22 -16.66 -18.27
CA THR A 637 21.82 -15.42 -17.76
C THR A 637 23.23 -15.68 -17.21
N GLN A 638 23.38 -16.68 -16.34
CA GLN A 638 24.68 -17.07 -15.77
C GLN A 638 25.71 -17.44 -16.85
N LEU A 639 25.27 -18.17 -17.88
CA LEU A 639 26.11 -18.52 -19.03
C LEU A 639 26.53 -17.28 -19.83
N MET A 640 25.59 -16.36 -20.09
CA MET A 640 25.85 -15.12 -20.80
C MET A 640 26.83 -14.22 -20.06
N ILE A 641 26.68 -14.06 -18.74
CA ILE A 641 27.64 -13.33 -17.89
C ILE A 641 29.04 -13.96 -18.05
N THR A 642 29.15 -15.27 -17.85
CA THR A 642 30.44 -15.97 -17.89
C THR A 642 31.14 -15.83 -19.24
N LYS A 643 30.42 -16.08 -20.35
CA LYS A 643 31.00 -16.02 -21.70
C LYS A 643 31.36 -14.61 -22.13
N THR A 644 30.52 -13.63 -21.78
CA THR A 644 30.77 -12.23 -22.13
C THR A 644 31.99 -11.69 -21.40
N PHE A 645 32.09 -11.89 -20.08
CA PHE A 645 33.26 -11.46 -19.32
C PHE A 645 34.56 -12.11 -19.81
N LYS A 646 34.51 -13.39 -20.19
CA LYS A 646 35.64 -14.07 -20.82
C LYS A 646 36.03 -13.47 -22.17
N ARG A 647 35.05 -13.04 -22.97
CA ARG A 647 35.30 -12.41 -24.28
C ARG A 647 35.99 -11.05 -24.14
N PHE A 648 35.62 -10.27 -23.13
CA PHE A 648 36.13 -8.91 -22.89
C PHE A 648 37.31 -8.84 -21.91
N GLU A 649 37.80 -9.97 -21.39
CA GLU A 649 38.86 -10.03 -20.38
C GLU A 649 40.13 -9.25 -20.74
N HIS A 650 40.48 -9.17 -22.03
CA HIS A 650 41.67 -8.47 -22.51
C HIS A 650 41.37 -7.24 -23.37
N LEU A 651 40.09 -6.85 -23.44
CA LEU A 651 39.64 -5.72 -24.23
C LEU A 651 39.37 -4.53 -23.32
N LYS A 652 39.65 -3.32 -23.81
CA LYS A 652 39.35 -2.06 -23.10
C LYS A 652 38.05 -1.42 -23.59
N THR A 653 37.20 -2.22 -24.23
CA THR A 653 35.94 -1.80 -24.82
C THR A 653 34.81 -2.08 -23.86
N ASP A 654 33.90 -1.12 -23.75
CA ASP A 654 32.73 -1.25 -22.90
C ASP A 654 31.75 -2.27 -23.49
N PHE A 655 31.06 -3.01 -22.65
CA PHE A 655 30.04 -3.97 -23.07
C PHE A 655 28.87 -3.99 -22.11
N SER A 656 27.69 -4.32 -22.62
CA SER A 656 26.48 -4.45 -21.82
C SER A 656 25.89 -5.85 -21.81
N ILE A 657 25.21 -6.18 -20.71
CA ILE A 657 24.51 -7.45 -20.48
C ILE A 657 23.16 -7.15 -19.82
N ASN A 658 22.10 -7.80 -20.34
CA ASN A 658 20.74 -7.59 -19.86
C ASN A 658 20.47 -8.46 -18.64
N LEU A 659 19.83 -7.88 -17.63
CA LEU A 659 19.39 -8.55 -16.40
C LEU A 659 17.90 -8.28 -16.18
N LEU A 660 17.15 -9.32 -15.85
CA LEU A 660 15.75 -9.19 -15.41
C LEU A 660 15.66 -9.09 -13.89
N LEU A 661 14.49 -8.68 -13.38
CA LEU A 661 14.25 -8.61 -11.94
C LEU A 661 14.39 -10.00 -11.28
N GLU A 662 13.99 -11.05 -11.98
CA GLU A 662 14.17 -12.45 -11.53
C GLU A 662 15.65 -12.81 -11.32
N ASP A 663 16.58 -12.25 -12.11
CA ASP A 663 18.02 -12.47 -11.95
C ASP A 663 18.57 -11.72 -10.73
N ILE A 664 18.04 -10.52 -10.46
CA ILE A 664 18.39 -9.70 -9.27
C ILE A 664 17.93 -10.41 -7.99
N LYS A 665 16.75 -11.04 -8.02
CA LYS A 665 16.19 -11.81 -6.89
C LYS A 665 16.85 -13.18 -6.73
N ASN A 666 17.53 -13.70 -7.75
CA ASN A 666 18.16 -15.02 -7.71
C ASN A 666 19.55 -14.98 -7.06
N ASP A 667 19.68 -15.53 -5.85
CA ASP A 667 20.94 -15.53 -5.09
C ASP A 667 22.10 -16.23 -5.81
N GLU A 668 21.85 -17.36 -6.49
CA GLU A 668 22.90 -18.08 -7.23
C GLU A 668 23.49 -17.22 -8.37
N THR A 669 22.64 -16.45 -9.04
CA THR A 669 23.04 -15.56 -10.13
C THR A 669 23.79 -14.34 -9.60
N LYS A 670 23.33 -13.75 -8.49
CA LYS A 670 24.06 -12.68 -7.77
C LYS A 670 25.45 -13.14 -7.32
N ASP A 671 25.55 -14.30 -6.70
CA ASP A 671 26.81 -14.83 -6.18
C ASP A 671 27.82 -15.11 -7.29
N LEU A 672 27.37 -15.70 -8.41
CA LEU A 672 28.21 -15.89 -9.59
C LEU A 672 28.69 -14.54 -10.14
N LEU A 673 27.77 -13.60 -10.31
CA LEU A 673 28.06 -12.27 -10.83
C LEU A 673 29.12 -11.58 -9.97
N TYR A 674 28.90 -11.46 -8.66
CA TYR A 674 29.85 -10.84 -7.73
C TYR A 674 31.22 -11.52 -7.74
N THR A 675 31.25 -12.86 -7.84
CA THR A 675 32.50 -13.60 -7.96
C THR A 675 33.28 -13.24 -9.22
N ILE A 676 32.59 -13.06 -10.36
CA ILE A 676 33.20 -12.65 -11.62
C ILE A 676 33.68 -11.21 -11.54
N LEU A 677 32.86 -10.29 -11.00
CA LEU A 677 33.20 -8.87 -10.90
C LEU A 677 34.45 -8.62 -10.04
N GLN A 678 34.64 -9.41 -8.97
CA GLN A 678 35.83 -9.31 -8.11
C GLN A 678 37.13 -9.76 -8.80
N LYS A 679 37.04 -10.69 -9.75
CA LYS A 679 38.21 -11.35 -10.35
C LYS A 679 38.56 -10.82 -11.75
N SER A 680 37.57 -10.32 -12.49
CA SER A 680 37.76 -9.96 -13.89
C SER A 680 38.35 -8.55 -14.06
N PRO A 681 39.38 -8.37 -14.91
CA PRO A 681 39.83 -7.03 -15.29
C PRO A 681 38.82 -6.26 -16.15
N ALA A 682 37.83 -6.96 -16.72
CA ALA A 682 36.79 -6.38 -17.57
C ALA A 682 35.66 -5.69 -16.78
N THR A 683 35.62 -5.84 -15.44
CA THR A 683 34.58 -5.29 -14.56
C THR A 683 34.30 -3.81 -14.77
N LYS A 684 35.34 -2.98 -14.87
CA LYS A 684 35.19 -1.53 -15.10
C LYS A 684 34.58 -1.16 -16.47
N HIS A 685 34.56 -2.11 -17.40
CA HIS A 685 34.01 -1.95 -18.74
C HIS A 685 32.59 -2.53 -18.85
N ALA A 686 32.11 -3.24 -17.82
CA ALA A 686 30.78 -3.83 -17.80
C ALA A 686 29.69 -2.79 -17.53
N ILE A 687 28.61 -2.91 -18.29
CA ILE A 687 27.36 -2.17 -18.15
C ILE A 687 26.25 -3.20 -17.94
N PHE A 688 25.40 -3.02 -16.94
CA PHE A 688 24.23 -3.89 -16.75
C PHE A 688 22.96 -3.13 -17.12
N GLU A 689 22.13 -3.76 -17.96
CA GLU A 689 20.88 -3.18 -18.47
C GLU A 689 19.69 -3.81 -17.75
N ILE A 690 18.81 -2.97 -17.21
CA ILE A 690 17.63 -3.38 -16.44
C ILE A 690 16.38 -2.83 -17.14
N VAL A 691 15.42 -3.70 -17.47
CA VAL A 691 14.22 -3.34 -18.24
C VAL A 691 13.22 -2.52 -17.39
N GLU A 692 12.70 -1.42 -17.93
CA GLU A 692 11.74 -0.54 -17.24
C GLU A 692 10.42 -1.24 -16.87
N SER A 693 9.86 -2.03 -17.79
CA SER A 693 8.47 -2.51 -17.75
C SER A 693 8.16 -3.58 -16.70
N GLU A 694 9.16 -4.09 -15.96
CA GLU A 694 8.95 -5.17 -14.98
C GLU A 694 8.41 -4.70 -13.62
N GLY A 695 8.06 -3.42 -13.47
CA GLY A 695 7.36 -2.91 -12.28
C GLY A 695 8.20 -3.11 -11.02
N ILE A 696 9.04 -2.12 -10.68
CA ILE A 696 9.85 -2.20 -9.46
C ILE A 696 8.97 -2.06 -8.22
N GLU A 697 8.35 -3.16 -7.80
CA GLU A 697 7.59 -3.29 -6.55
C GLU A 697 8.53 -3.29 -5.33
N ASP A 698 9.82 -3.65 -5.51
CA ASP A 698 10.88 -3.63 -4.50
C ASP A 698 11.98 -2.61 -4.86
N PHE A 699 11.70 -1.32 -4.65
CA PHE A 699 12.65 -0.22 -4.92
C PHE A 699 14.01 -0.44 -4.24
N ASP A 700 13.98 -0.76 -2.95
CA ASP A 700 15.17 -0.86 -2.12
C ASP A 700 16.10 -1.99 -2.56
N GLU A 701 15.56 -3.11 -3.04
CA GLU A 701 16.36 -4.24 -3.50
C GLU A 701 17.12 -3.90 -4.80
N VAL A 702 16.45 -3.28 -5.77
CA VAL A 702 17.06 -2.87 -7.04
C VAL A 702 18.10 -1.76 -6.81
N ALA A 703 17.80 -0.78 -5.95
CA ALA A 703 18.74 0.28 -5.59
C ALA A 703 19.99 -0.29 -4.90
N THR A 704 19.81 -1.18 -3.92
CA THR A 704 20.91 -1.86 -3.22
C THR A 704 21.78 -2.68 -4.18
N PHE A 705 21.15 -3.39 -5.12
CA PHE A 705 21.84 -4.16 -6.15
C PHE A 705 22.66 -3.25 -7.07
N ILE A 706 22.08 -2.14 -7.55
CA ILE A 706 22.75 -1.14 -8.38
C ILE A 706 23.98 -0.58 -7.65
N ASP A 707 23.82 -0.13 -6.41
CA ASP A 707 24.93 0.44 -5.63
C ASP A 707 26.05 -0.60 -5.41
N LYS A 708 25.67 -1.87 -5.21
CA LYS A 708 26.63 -2.96 -5.10
C LYS A 708 27.42 -3.16 -6.40
N LEU A 709 26.77 -3.16 -7.55
CA LEU A 709 27.47 -3.26 -8.84
C LEU A 709 28.40 -2.06 -9.11
N LYS A 710 27.95 -0.85 -8.76
CA LYS A 710 28.78 0.35 -8.89
C LYS A 710 29.98 0.34 -7.95
N SER A 711 29.87 -0.28 -6.77
CA SER A 711 31.01 -0.45 -5.86
C SER A 711 32.16 -1.27 -6.47
N TYR A 712 31.87 -2.13 -7.46
CA TYR A 712 32.88 -2.86 -8.24
C TYR A 712 33.42 -2.06 -9.43
N GLY A 713 32.85 -0.89 -9.73
CA GLY A 713 33.20 -0.04 -10.86
C GLY A 713 32.40 -0.30 -12.14
N CYS A 714 31.28 -1.05 -12.05
CA CYS A 714 30.37 -1.25 -13.17
C CYS A 714 29.51 0.00 -13.42
N ARG A 715 28.88 0.07 -14.59
CA ARG A 715 27.87 1.08 -14.91
C ARG A 715 26.50 0.46 -15.11
N ILE A 716 25.46 1.26 -14.98
CA ILE A 716 24.06 0.81 -15.07
C ILE A 716 23.34 1.57 -16.19
N ALA A 717 22.54 0.83 -16.96
CA ALA A 717 21.61 1.34 -17.94
C ALA A 717 20.19 0.91 -17.60
N ILE A 718 19.21 1.79 -17.85
CA ILE A 718 17.79 1.40 -17.91
C ILE A 718 17.43 1.15 -19.36
N ASP A 719 16.82 -0.01 -19.63
CA ASP A 719 16.46 -0.51 -20.95
C ASP A 719 14.97 -0.34 -21.25
N ASP A 720 14.61 -0.29 -22.54
CA ASP A 720 13.25 -0.12 -23.08
C ASP A 720 12.48 1.11 -22.52
N PHE A 721 13.17 2.20 -22.19
CA PHE A 721 12.55 3.35 -21.52
C PHE A 721 11.57 4.10 -22.42
N GLY A 722 10.33 4.26 -21.94
CA GLY A 722 9.27 5.08 -22.56
C GLY A 722 8.10 4.31 -23.19
N THR A 723 8.01 2.99 -22.99
CA THR A 723 6.90 2.15 -23.50
C THR A 723 5.77 1.89 -22.48
N GLY A 724 5.96 2.30 -21.22
CA GLY A 724 5.01 2.15 -20.11
C GLY A 724 4.79 3.43 -19.28
N TYR A 725 4.32 3.28 -18.03
CA TYR A 725 4.23 4.40 -17.08
C TYR A 725 5.63 4.79 -16.59
N SER A 726 6.32 5.68 -17.32
CA SER A 726 7.65 6.12 -16.93
C SER A 726 7.65 6.91 -15.63
N ASN A 727 8.15 6.30 -14.56
CA ASN A 727 8.23 6.89 -13.24
C ASN A 727 9.54 7.70 -13.12
N PHE A 728 9.51 8.97 -13.55
CA PHE A 728 10.66 9.87 -13.40
C PHE A 728 11.12 10.04 -11.93
N SER A 729 10.21 9.88 -10.96
CA SER A 729 10.56 9.91 -9.54
C SER A 729 11.46 8.72 -9.16
N TYR A 730 11.12 7.53 -9.64
CA TYR A 730 11.96 6.33 -9.48
C TYR A 730 13.35 6.52 -10.08
N LEU A 731 13.38 6.97 -11.34
CA LEU A 731 14.62 7.18 -12.08
C LEU A 731 15.51 8.24 -11.42
N ALA A 732 14.91 9.24 -10.77
CA ALA A 732 15.63 10.32 -10.10
C ALA A 732 16.40 9.87 -8.85
N GLN A 733 16.02 8.73 -8.25
CA GLN A 733 16.62 8.18 -7.03
C GLN A 733 17.68 7.10 -7.33
N LEU A 734 17.66 6.49 -8.51
CA LEU A 734 18.67 5.51 -8.90
C LEU A 734 19.97 6.16 -9.38
N ASN A 735 21.10 5.56 -9.00
CA ASN A 735 22.42 5.95 -9.44
C ASN A 735 22.77 5.35 -10.82
N ILE A 736 22.06 5.72 -11.89
CA ILE A 736 22.29 5.16 -13.24
C ILE A 736 23.23 6.00 -14.11
N ASP A 737 23.80 5.39 -15.15
CA ASP A 737 24.75 6.03 -16.06
C ASP A 737 24.17 6.23 -17.47
N TYR A 738 23.23 5.37 -17.88
CA TYR A 738 22.61 5.40 -19.20
C TYR A 738 21.09 5.20 -19.16
N ILE A 739 20.39 5.81 -20.12
CA ILE A 739 19.00 5.52 -20.46
C ILE A 739 18.96 5.09 -21.93
N LYS A 740 18.44 3.90 -22.20
CA LYS A 740 18.16 3.40 -23.55
C LYS A 740 16.70 3.69 -23.88
N ILE A 741 16.50 4.47 -24.96
CA ILE A 741 15.19 4.91 -25.44
C ILE A 741 14.68 3.86 -26.41
N ASP A 742 13.53 3.29 -26.08
CA ASP A 742 12.95 2.17 -26.81
C ASP A 742 12.72 2.49 -28.30
N GLY A 743 12.97 1.48 -29.14
CA GLY A 743 12.85 1.59 -30.59
C GLY A 743 11.46 1.96 -31.11
N SER A 744 10.38 1.69 -30.37
CA SER A 744 9.02 2.08 -30.77
C SER A 744 8.83 3.60 -30.77
N LEU A 745 9.50 4.32 -29.86
CA LEU A 745 9.54 5.79 -29.86
C LEU A 745 10.41 6.30 -31.02
N ILE A 746 11.54 5.64 -31.29
CA ILE A 746 12.52 6.07 -32.31
C ILE A 746 12.02 5.87 -33.75
N LYS A 747 11.39 4.74 -34.08
CA LYS A 747 11.00 4.35 -35.46
C LYS A 747 10.19 5.40 -36.22
N ASN A 748 9.40 6.21 -35.53
CA ASN A 748 8.53 7.23 -36.13
C ASN A 748 8.80 8.64 -35.60
N ILE A 749 9.98 8.91 -35.03
CA ILE A 749 10.29 10.20 -34.39
C ILE A 749 10.25 11.39 -35.37
N THR A 750 10.44 11.15 -36.67
CA THR A 750 10.42 12.18 -37.72
C THR A 750 9.02 12.52 -38.21
N THR A 751 8.05 11.64 -37.99
CA THR A 751 6.67 11.74 -38.52
C THR A 751 5.62 11.88 -37.43
N ASN A 752 5.90 11.42 -36.21
CA ASN A 752 4.98 11.48 -35.08
C ASN A 752 5.42 12.56 -34.06
N PRO A 753 4.67 13.67 -33.91
CA PRO A 753 5.01 14.72 -32.96
C PRO A 753 4.97 14.27 -31.49
N ASP A 754 4.13 13.30 -31.14
CA ASP A 754 4.04 12.79 -29.76
C ASP A 754 5.29 11.99 -29.38
N HIS A 755 5.81 11.18 -30.32
CA HIS A 755 7.08 10.47 -30.12
C HIS A 755 8.24 11.45 -29.98
N LEU A 756 8.25 12.51 -30.80
CA LEU A 756 9.26 13.56 -30.71
C LEU A 756 9.24 14.25 -29.33
N LEU A 757 8.07 14.66 -28.85
CA LEU A 757 7.90 15.29 -27.53
C LEU A 757 8.32 14.37 -26.39
N ALA A 758 7.99 13.07 -26.48
CA ALA A 758 8.40 12.09 -25.48
C ALA A 758 9.92 11.97 -25.42
N VAL A 759 10.58 11.80 -26.58
CA VAL A 759 12.04 11.70 -26.66
C VAL A 759 12.71 12.99 -26.20
N GLU A 760 12.20 14.17 -26.57
CA GLU A 760 12.70 15.47 -26.06
C GLU A 760 12.64 15.56 -24.53
N SER A 761 11.56 15.07 -23.93
CA SER A 761 11.37 15.07 -22.48
C SER A 761 12.36 14.14 -21.78
N ILE A 762 12.57 12.93 -22.33
CA ILE A 762 13.56 11.96 -21.81
C ILE A 762 14.96 12.54 -21.88
N VAL A 763 15.32 13.12 -23.02
CA VAL A 763 16.64 13.71 -23.25
C VAL A 763 16.86 14.90 -22.33
N PHE A 764 15.87 15.78 -22.14
CA PHE A 764 15.94 16.89 -21.21
C PHE A 764 16.20 16.41 -19.77
N PHE A 765 15.44 15.41 -19.29
CA PHE A 765 15.63 14.83 -17.97
C PHE A 765 17.06 14.26 -17.79
N ALA A 766 17.51 13.47 -18.77
CA ALA A 766 18.81 12.83 -18.73
C ALA A 766 19.94 13.86 -18.64
N HIS A 767 19.89 14.92 -19.47
CA HIS A 767 20.88 16.00 -19.43
C HIS A 767 20.91 16.73 -18.08
N LYS A 768 19.74 16.98 -17.46
CA LYS A 768 19.68 17.63 -16.13
C LYS A 768 20.28 16.78 -15.02
N LYS A 769 20.22 15.45 -15.14
CA LYS A 769 20.83 14.50 -14.19
C LYS A 769 22.27 14.11 -14.54
N GLY A 770 22.79 14.54 -15.69
CA GLY A 770 24.10 14.12 -16.19
C GLY A 770 24.15 12.67 -16.70
N ILE A 771 22.99 12.09 -17.01
CA ILE A 771 22.83 10.72 -17.53
C ILE A 771 22.96 10.75 -19.05
N LYS A 772 23.64 9.76 -19.64
CA LYS A 772 23.82 9.66 -21.09
C LYS A 772 22.68 8.89 -21.75
N THR A 773 22.24 9.31 -22.92
CA THR A 773 21.13 8.66 -23.64
C THR A 773 21.61 7.80 -24.80
N ILE A 774 20.93 6.68 -25.03
CA ILE A 774 21.16 5.74 -26.13
C ILE A 774 19.82 5.58 -26.86
N ALA A 775 19.77 5.79 -28.18
CA ALA A 775 18.57 5.54 -28.97
C ALA A 775 18.67 4.22 -29.73
N GLU A 776 17.64 3.39 -29.62
CA GLU A 776 17.59 2.07 -30.27
C GLU A 776 16.86 2.06 -31.61
N PHE A 777 17.01 0.97 -32.37
CA PHE A 777 16.35 0.75 -33.67
C PHE A 777 16.59 1.88 -34.69
N VAL A 778 17.81 2.44 -34.72
CA VAL A 778 18.20 3.42 -35.73
C VAL A 778 18.54 2.71 -37.04
N GLU A 779 17.63 2.80 -38.01
CA GLU A 779 17.71 2.06 -39.29
C GLU A 779 18.07 2.95 -40.49
N ASP A 780 17.94 4.27 -40.37
CA ASP A 780 18.16 5.21 -41.49
C ASP A 780 18.84 6.53 -41.06
N GLU A 781 19.49 7.18 -42.02
CA GLU A 781 20.25 8.43 -41.81
C GLU A 781 19.37 9.63 -41.42
N VAL A 782 18.09 9.66 -41.81
CA VAL A 782 17.18 10.76 -41.48
C VAL A 782 16.86 10.71 -39.99
N THR A 783 16.50 9.53 -39.49
CA THR A 783 16.30 9.27 -38.06
C THR A 783 17.59 9.58 -37.28
N PHE A 784 18.75 9.10 -37.73
CA PHE A 784 20.03 9.40 -37.07
C PHE A 784 20.30 10.90 -36.92
N ASN A 785 20.18 11.67 -38.01
CA ASN A 785 20.45 13.11 -37.96
C ASN A 785 19.50 13.84 -36.99
N LYS A 786 18.23 13.42 -36.93
CA LYS A 786 17.27 13.97 -35.96
C LYS A 786 17.70 13.68 -34.51
N LEU A 787 18.22 12.49 -34.22
CA LEU A 787 18.69 12.12 -32.88
C LEU A 787 19.95 12.92 -32.47
N VAL A 788 20.85 13.20 -33.43
CA VAL A 788 22.00 14.09 -33.22
C VAL A 788 21.54 15.50 -32.85
N ASP A 789 20.56 16.05 -33.59
CA ASP A 789 20.01 17.39 -33.32
C ASP A 789 19.34 17.48 -31.93
N LEU A 790 18.71 16.40 -31.48
CA LEU A 790 18.12 16.30 -30.15
C LEU A 790 19.16 16.20 -29.02
N GLY A 791 20.44 15.99 -29.35
CA GLY A 791 21.50 15.86 -28.35
C GLY A 791 21.56 14.48 -27.69
N ILE A 792 21.12 13.43 -28.38
CA ILE A 792 21.27 12.04 -27.93
C ILE A 792 22.74 11.63 -28.03
N THR A 793 23.25 10.96 -26.99
CA THR A 793 24.68 10.68 -26.86
C THR A 793 25.15 9.53 -27.75
N TYR A 794 24.38 8.43 -27.78
CA TYR A 794 24.72 7.23 -28.53
C TYR A 794 23.52 6.70 -29.33
N SER A 795 23.79 5.91 -30.36
CA SER A 795 22.76 5.25 -31.15
C SER A 795 23.10 3.79 -31.44
N GLN A 796 22.06 2.97 -31.54
CA GLN A 796 22.14 1.54 -31.82
C GLN A 796 21.10 1.17 -32.87
N GLY A 797 21.50 0.38 -33.86
CA GLY A 797 20.60 -0.10 -34.90
C GLY A 797 21.34 -0.62 -36.12
N TYR A 798 20.58 -1.18 -37.06
CA TYR A 798 21.13 -1.86 -38.25
C TYR A 798 21.79 -0.91 -39.23
N LEU A 799 21.59 0.41 -39.09
CA LEU A 799 22.37 1.40 -39.83
C LEU A 799 23.88 1.28 -39.55
N PHE A 800 24.27 0.88 -38.33
CA PHE A 800 25.66 0.87 -37.90
C PHE A 800 26.23 -0.54 -37.79
N SER A 801 25.51 -1.42 -37.10
CA SER A 801 26.02 -2.73 -36.73
C SER A 801 24.85 -3.71 -36.56
N VAL A 802 25.01 -4.91 -37.12
CA VAL A 802 24.09 -6.03 -36.89
C VAL A 802 24.69 -6.98 -35.86
N PRO A 803 23.89 -7.63 -35.00
CA PRO A 803 24.42 -8.57 -34.02
C PRO A 803 25.29 -9.64 -34.68
N SER A 804 26.55 -9.74 -34.26
CA SER A 804 27.57 -10.60 -34.87
C SER A 804 28.39 -11.33 -33.81
N PRO A 805 28.89 -12.56 -34.05
CA PRO A 805 29.78 -13.22 -33.10
C PRO A 805 31.18 -12.59 -33.05
N LYS A 806 31.52 -11.75 -34.04
CA LYS A 806 32.78 -10.99 -34.10
C LYS A 806 32.53 -9.56 -33.65
N LEU A 807 33.53 -8.99 -32.97
CA LEU A 807 33.57 -7.55 -32.70
C LEU A 807 34.06 -6.86 -33.97
N GLU A 808 33.45 -5.73 -34.31
CA GLU A 808 33.84 -4.88 -35.43
C GLU A 808 34.99 -3.95 -34.96
N ASP A 809 35.99 -3.73 -35.82
CA ASP A 809 37.16 -2.91 -35.49
C ASP A 809 36.92 -1.42 -35.74
#